data_AF-A0AB32W7P9-F1
#
_entry.id   AF-A0AB32W7P9-F1
#
_cell.length_a   1.000
_cell.length_b   1.000
_cell.length_c   1.000
_cell.angle_alpha   90.00
_cell.angle_beta   90.00
_cell.angle_gamma   90.00
#
_symmetry.space_group_name_H-M   'P 1'
#
loop_
_entity.id
_entity.type
_entity.pdbx_description
1 polymer ?
#
loop_
_entity_poly.entity_id
_entity_poly.type
_entity_poly.pdbx_seq_one_letter_code
_entity_poly.pdbx_strand_id
1 'polypeptide(L)'
;MSESENFGHEHPLVLNEGQSTPSEEAYCSRCEEEVTLSAPSFSCVECGFYLHKRCAEAPLEINHPFHPKHPLLLLQSSPYAPGLDCICDFCDEICEASIYHCSCGLDFHIACALFTYNIAQQNVEELQHVALEEPLISTENDGEKLESFHCFGCWKPLLSSTYFSLDCGFHLHKKCAELPLKINHMCHRKHPLVLQFNSLRLSCNICEETRRRGFVYCCLPCKVAVHIECVSTAPPPIIEDKSHQHPFTLFWIQFPFICSACGTEGNCAAYMCSTCSIIVHKKCISLPRIIKHKWHHHRIFHKYFLHEDNFESWDCIICHEDVNAAHGCYFCSDCKITAHVNCATKEKNWYYEVSPENQDEESTNSLALLPGESIDSITCVIERNDAGEATKIKHFKHMHELMLSEKIAEYDKYCEACMLPISASFYYCLECDFFLHKACAELPKMMKHVWFHYCQQSSFILISDCIFRCESCRYLSNGFAYRCNECGDRVCLRCMSLTPDTLTCQGHKHPLLLYVEYEGKCCGCGDDMDEGYCCKGCNFALCVTCVALPTTTRHKCDEHVFVLTYKDDNDYSECHYCDICEERRNSNYWFYHCATCDTSAHKDCVLEDYRYIKLGSTYKEGDHPHPLIFVKKIYYYPQCIECGEPCKELALECATLGCNYIVHWKCTEPIDL
;
A
#
# COMPACT_ATOMS: atom_id res chain seq x y z
N MET A 1 -51.88 42.07 3.66
CA MET A 1 -50.43 42.21 3.80
C MET A 1 -49.92 41.08 4.67
N SER A 2 -49.44 40.02 4.03
CA SER A 2 -48.30 39.20 4.47
C SER A 2 -47.90 38.40 3.24
N GLU A 3 -46.70 38.62 2.70
CA GLU A 3 -46.07 37.74 1.72
C GLU A 3 -46.05 36.33 2.34
N SER A 4 -46.77 35.35 1.78
CA SER A 4 -46.80 34.00 2.36
C SER A 4 -46.53 32.94 1.31
N GLU A 5 -45.40 32.26 1.51
CA GLU A 5 -45.12 30.88 1.09
C GLU A 5 -44.86 30.63 -0.40
N ASN A 6 -44.03 31.49 -1.00
CA ASN A 6 -43.49 31.21 -2.33
C ASN A 6 -42.29 30.23 -2.30
N PHE A 7 -41.76 29.81 -1.14
CA PHE A 7 -40.67 28.82 -0.97
C PHE A 7 -39.42 28.97 -1.89
N GLY A 8 -39.16 30.19 -2.40
CA GLY A 8 -38.07 30.46 -3.37
C GLY A 8 -38.49 30.35 -4.84
N HIS A 9 -39.78 30.21 -5.12
CA HIS A 9 -40.43 30.07 -6.42
C HIS A 9 -41.38 31.26 -6.68
N GLU A 10 -41.50 31.72 -7.93
CA GLU A 10 -42.22 32.97 -8.23
C GLU A 10 -43.75 32.85 -8.15
N HIS A 11 -44.30 31.69 -8.48
CA HIS A 11 -45.75 31.43 -8.44
C HIS A 11 -46.21 30.83 -7.10
N PRO A 12 -47.46 31.09 -6.66
CA PRO A 12 -48.04 30.47 -5.46
C PRO A 12 -48.14 28.95 -5.58
N LEU A 13 -47.84 28.24 -4.49
CA LEU A 13 -47.95 26.78 -4.42
C LEU A 13 -49.24 26.33 -3.73
N VAL A 14 -49.80 25.20 -4.15
CA VAL A 14 -51.00 24.59 -3.57
C VAL A 14 -50.62 23.27 -2.89
N LEU A 15 -51.10 23.06 -1.65
CA LEU A 15 -50.91 21.80 -0.92
C LEU A 15 -51.88 20.73 -1.44
N ASN A 16 -51.33 19.59 -1.84
CA ASN A 16 -52.04 18.39 -2.22
C ASN A 16 -51.96 17.37 -1.08
N GLU A 17 -53.09 17.01 -0.48
CA GLU A 17 -53.18 16.06 0.65
C GLU A 17 -53.21 14.58 0.20
N GLY A 18 -52.69 14.25 -0.98
CA GLY A 18 -52.54 12.86 -1.46
C GLY A 18 -53.77 12.23 -2.13
N GLN A 19 -54.63 13.01 -2.80
CA GLN A 19 -55.84 12.51 -3.50
C GLN A 19 -56.06 13.08 -4.91
N SER A 20 -55.00 13.51 -5.61
CA SER A 20 -55.10 14.05 -6.98
C SER A 20 -54.17 13.29 -7.94
N THR A 21 -54.60 13.09 -9.19
CA THR A 21 -53.85 12.42 -10.26
C THR A 21 -52.84 13.38 -10.92
N PRO A 22 -51.51 13.17 -10.81
CA PRO A 22 -50.55 13.64 -11.79
C PRO A 22 -50.60 12.68 -12.99
N SER A 23 -50.63 13.21 -14.20
CA SER A 23 -50.56 12.41 -15.43
C SER A 23 -49.14 12.02 -15.83
N GLU A 24 -48.11 12.47 -15.10
CA GLU A 24 -46.68 12.32 -15.38
C GLU A 24 -45.86 12.12 -14.09
N GLU A 25 -44.70 11.45 -14.18
CA GLU A 25 -43.71 11.33 -13.09
C GLU A 25 -43.26 12.73 -12.63
N ALA A 26 -43.53 13.08 -11.37
CA ALA A 26 -43.21 14.38 -10.81
C ALA A 26 -42.06 14.26 -9.81
N TYR A 27 -41.03 15.11 -9.95
CA TYR A 27 -39.85 15.12 -9.08
C TYR A 27 -39.82 16.39 -8.23
N CYS A 28 -39.39 16.26 -6.98
CA CYS A 28 -39.30 17.37 -6.04
C CYS A 28 -38.13 18.28 -6.39
N SER A 29 -38.37 19.57 -6.62
CA SER A 29 -37.33 20.52 -7.03
C SER A 29 -36.29 20.87 -5.95
N ARG A 30 -36.37 20.28 -4.75
CA ARG A 30 -35.39 20.48 -3.66
C ARG A 30 -34.58 19.24 -3.32
N CYS A 31 -35.15 18.05 -3.41
CA CYS A 31 -34.43 16.80 -3.12
C CYS A 31 -34.28 15.89 -4.34
N GLU A 32 -34.89 16.24 -5.48
CA GLU A 32 -34.86 15.50 -6.74
C GLU A 32 -35.43 14.08 -6.67
N GLU A 33 -36.02 13.70 -5.54
CA GLU A 33 -36.75 12.45 -5.36
C GLU A 33 -38.17 12.53 -5.94
N GLU A 34 -38.71 11.37 -6.35
CA GLU A 34 -40.06 11.25 -6.89
C GLU A 34 -41.14 11.66 -5.85
N VAL A 35 -42.11 12.43 -6.30
CA VAL A 35 -43.27 12.83 -5.50
C VAL A 35 -44.35 11.76 -5.62
N THR A 36 -44.38 10.86 -4.63
CA THR A 36 -45.36 9.77 -4.59
C THR A 36 -46.78 10.27 -4.31
N LEU A 37 -47.76 9.60 -4.90
CA LEU A 37 -49.19 9.95 -4.86
C LEU A 37 -49.80 9.92 -3.44
N SER A 38 -49.19 9.18 -2.54
CA SER A 38 -49.66 8.97 -1.16
C SER A 38 -49.11 9.99 -0.16
N ALA A 39 -48.12 10.79 -0.53
CA ALA A 39 -47.47 11.74 0.35
C ALA A 39 -47.93 13.19 0.09
N PRO A 40 -48.11 14.01 1.14
CA PRO A 40 -48.48 15.41 0.96
C PRO A 40 -47.37 16.22 0.26
N SER A 41 -47.74 16.99 -0.76
CA SER A 41 -46.81 17.76 -1.59
C SER A 41 -47.39 19.11 -1.99
N PHE A 42 -46.53 20.09 -2.22
CA PHE A 42 -46.88 21.38 -2.80
C PHE A 42 -46.64 21.32 -4.31
N SER A 43 -47.58 21.81 -5.12
CA SER A 43 -47.39 21.94 -6.56
C SER A 43 -47.72 23.33 -7.08
N CYS A 44 -47.02 23.74 -8.13
CA CYS A 44 -47.36 24.92 -8.92
C CYS A 44 -48.20 24.50 -10.14
N VAL A 45 -49.39 25.07 -10.25
CA VAL A 45 -50.31 24.83 -11.37
C VAL A 45 -49.77 25.41 -12.69
N GLU A 46 -48.89 26.41 -12.64
CA GLU A 46 -48.47 27.20 -13.80
C GLU A 46 -47.22 26.66 -14.50
N CYS A 47 -46.32 25.95 -13.79
CA CYS A 47 -45.01 25.60 -14.34
C CYS A 47 -44.48 24.22 -13.93
N GLY A 48 -45.32 23.34 -13.36
CA GLY A 48 -44.92 21.97 -13.04
C GLY A 48 -43.85 21.86 -11.96
N PHE A 49 -43.76 22.85 -11.07
CA PHE A 49 -42.86 22.84 -9.91
C PHE A 49 -43.49 22.05 -8.76
N TYR A 50 -42.76 21.10 -8.18
CA TYR A 50 -43.25 20.26 -7.08
C TYR A 50 -42.28 20.28 -5.91
N LEU A 51 -42.80 20.28 -4.68
CA LEU A 51 -42.03 20.10 -3.46
C LEU A 51 -42.73 19.10 -2.55
N HIS A 52 -42.01 18.12 -2.00
CA HIS A 52 -42.55 17.39 -0.86
C HIS A 52 -42.84 18.37 0.29
N LYS A 53 -43.89 18.11 1.08
CA LYS A 53 -44.23 18.94 2.24
C LYS A 53 -43.02 19.11 3.18
N ARG A 54 -42.29 18.01 3.45
CA ARG A 54 -41.05 18.02 4.26
C ARG A 54 -39.95 18.92 3.69
N CYS A 55 -39.85 19.00 2.36
CA CYS A 55 -38.82 19.79 1.68
C CYS A 55 -39.20 21.27 1.65
N ALA A 56 -40.48 21.60 1.54
CA ALA A 56 -40.98 22.97 1.62
C ALA A 56 -40.84 23.54 3.05
N GLU A 57 -41.20 22.75 4.05
CA GLU A 57 -41.17 23.12 5.48
C GLU A 57 -39.77 22.98 6.13
N ALA A 58 -38.77 22.52 5.38
CA ALA A 58 -37.40 22.37 5.84
C ALA A 58 -36.82 23.73 6.34
N PRO A 59 -36.33 23.80 7.60
CA PRO A 59 -35.74 25.03 8.13
C PRO A 59 -34.50 25.48 7.36
N LEU A 60 -34.25 26.79 7.25
CA LEU A 60 -33.00 27.29 6.65
C LEU A 60 -31.77 27.01 7.51
N GLU A 61 -31.97 26.85 8.83
CA GLU A 61 -30.92 26.59 9.80
C GLU A 61 -31.40 25.54 10.83
N ILE A 62 -30.60 24.51 11.08
CA ILE A 62 -30.86 23.47 12.08
C ILE A 62 -29.73 23.45 13.11
N ASN A 63 -30.07 23.67 14.39
CA ASN A 63 -29.18 23.42 15.52
C ASN A 63 -29.25 21.94 15.91
N HIS A 64 -28.46 21.10 15.24
CA HIS A 64 -28.59 19.65 15.32
C HIS A 64 -28.07 19.09 16.66
N PRO A 65 -28.85 18.32 17.45
CA PRO A 65 -28.40 17.87 18.77
C PRO A 65 -27.20 16.90 18.75
N PHE A 66 -27.04 16.12 17.68
CA PHE A 66 -25.84 15.30 17.45
C PHE A 66 -24.63 16.08 16.91
N HIS A 67 -24.80 17.38 16.60
CA HIS A 67 -23.75 18.30 16.19
C HIS A 67 -23.93 19.69 16.83
N PRO A 68 -23.84 19.80 18.18
CA PRO A 68 -24.33 20.98 18.91
C PRO A 68 -23.43 22.22 18.80
N LYS A 69 -22.26 22.12 18.15
CA LYS A 69 -21.28 23.21 18.10
C LYS A 69 -21.53 24.18 16.94
N HIS A 70 -22.10 23.70 15.85
CA HIS A 70 -22.31 24.49 14.65
C HIS A 70 -23.71 24.21 14.09
N PRO A 71 -24.38 25.21 13.53
CA PRO A 71 -25.62 25.00 12.83
C PRO A 71 -25.39 24.33 11.46
N LEU A 72 -26.36 23.56 11.01
CA LEU A 72 -26.48 23.09 9.63
C LEU A 72 -27.31 24.11 8.83
N LEU A 73 -26.76 24.61 7.73
CA LEU A 73 -27.40 25.59 6.85
C LEU A 73 -27.91 24.92 5.58
N LEU A 74 -29.15 25.21 5.19
CA LEU A 74 -29.72 24.71 3.94
C LEU A 74 -29.14 25.49 2.75
N LEU A 75 -28.42 24.80 1.87
CA LEU A 75 -27.85 25.32 0.63
C LEU A 75 -28.61 24.75 -0.57
N GLN A 76 -28.80 25.59 -1.60
CA GLN A 76 -29.46 25.17 -2.85
C GLN A 76 -28.57 24.30 -3.74
N SER A 77 -27.25 24.37 -3.56
CA SER A 77 -26.26 23.63 -4.34
C SER A 77 -25.05 23.27 -3.47
N SER A 78 -24.29 22.28 -3.91
CA SER A 78 -23.02 21.89 -3.29
C SER A 78 -22.08 23.10 -3.09
N PRO A 79 -21.43 23.25 -1.92
CA PRO A 79 -20.45 24.30 -1.65
C PRO A 79 -19.07 24.00 -2.27
N TYR A 80 -18.89 22.82 -2.87
CA TYR A 80 -17.61 22.36 -3.42
C TYR A 80 -17.40 22.82 -4.87
N ALA A 81 -16.15 22.85 -5.32
CA ALA A 81 -15.81 23.24 -6.68
C ALA A 81 -16.42 22.25 -7.70
N PRO A 82 -16.79 22.72 -8.92
CA PRO A 82 -17.30 21.84 -9.97
C PRO A 82 -16.33 20.68 -10.24
N GLY A 83 -16.82 19.44 -10.15
CA GLY A 83 -16.02 18.22 -10.29
C GLY A 83 -15.62 17.53 -8.98
N LEU A 84 -16.01 18.08 -7.82
CA LEU A 84 -15.94 17.38 -6.53
C LEU A 84 -17.34 16.94 -6.10
N ASP A 85 -17.51 15.64 -5.88
CA ASP A 85 -18.78 15.07 -5.43
C ASP A 85 -19.08 15.46 -3.98
N CYS A 86 -20.29 15.98 -3.74
CA CYS A 86 -20.81 16.19 -2.40
C CYS A 86 -21.44 14.89 -1.93
N ILE A 87 -20.94 14.33 -0.82
CA ILE A 87 -21.42 13.04 -0.28
C ILE A 87 -22.10 13.30 1.05
N CYS A 88 -23.30 12.76 1.25
CA CYS A 88 -24.02 12.90 2.50
C CYS A 88 -23.34 12.09 3.63
N ASP A 89 -22.97 12.69 4.75
CA ASP A 89 -22.29 12.02 5.88
C ASP A 89 -23.16 11.00 6.63
N PHE A 90 -24.48 11.13 6.50
CA PHE A 90 -25.42 10.10 6.94
C PHE A 90 -25.55 9.01 5.88
N CYS A 91 -25.62 9.50 4.65
CA CYS A 91 -26.05 8.95 3.39
C CYS A 91 -25.10 8.06 2.58
N ASP A 92 -23.83 8.40 2.61
CA ASP A 92 -22.84 8.03 1.59
C ASP A 92 -23.21 8.13 0.10
N GLU A 93 -24.44 8.53 -0.24
CA GLU A 93 -24.92 8.79 -1.58
C GLU A 93 -24.64 10.24 -1.95
N ILE A 94 -24.51 10.45 -3.26
CA ILE A 94 -24.23 11.75 -3.84
C ILE A 94 -25.40 12.70 -3.53
N CYS A 95 -25.06 13.92 -3.13
CA CYS A 95 -26.01 15.00 -3.00
C CYS A 95 -26.12 15.75 -4.32
N GLU A 96 -27.10 15.37 -5.13
CA GLU A 96 -27.38 16.01 -6.42
C GLU A 96 -28.20 17.31 -6.25
N ALA A 97 -28.97 17.40 -5.16
CA ALA A 97 -29.94 18.47 -4.90
C ALA A 97 -29.55 19.39 -3.73
N SER A 98 -30.53 20.10 -3.14
CA SER A 98 -30.30 20.96 -1.98
C SER A 98 -29.86 20.16 -0.75
N ILE A 99 -28.88 20.70 0.00
CA ILE A 99 -28.24 20.02 1.13
C ILE A 99 -28.23 20.86 2.40
N TYR A 100 -28.14 20.20 3.55
CA TYR A 100 -27.68 20.84 4.77
C TYR A 100 -26.17 20.74 4.88
N HIS A 101 -25.50 21.89 4.93
CA HIS A 101 -24.07 22.00 5.05
C HIS A 101 -23.66 22.66 6.37
N CYS A 102 -22.61 22.15 7.00
CA CYS A 102 -21.92 22.79 8.11
C CYS A 102 -20.54 23.25 7.68
N SER A 103 -20.12 24.43 8.17
CA SER A 103 -18.75 24.95 8.01
C SER A 103 -17.61 24.01 8.40
N CYS A 104 -17.88 22.94 9.18
CA CYS A 104 -16.88 21.91 9.49
C CYS A 104 -16.81 20.77 8.47
N GLY A 105 -17.48 20.90 7.32
CA GLY A 105 -17.55 19.89 6.26
C GLY A 105 -18.45 18.71 6.62
N LEU A 106 -19.62 18.98 7.25
CA LEU A 106 -20.68 17.98 7.34
C LEU A 106 -21.77 18.30 6.33
N ASP A 107 -22.15 17.31 5.54
CA ASP A 107 -23.14 17.45 4.49
C ASP A 107 -24.24 16.41 4.68
N PHE A 108 -25.50 16.82 4.57
CA PHE A 108 -26.65 15.92 4.68
C PHE A 108 -27.68 16.23 3.60
N HIS A 109 -28.28 15.18 3.02
CA HIS A 109 -29.57 15.33 2.33
C HIS A 109 -30.61 15.90 3.31
N ILE A 110 -31.58 16.66 2.79
CA ILE A 110 -32.68 17.22 3.59
C ILE A 110 -33.38 16.12 4.41
N ALA A 111 -33.71 14.99 3.78
CA ALA A 111 -34.36 13.87 4.43
C ALA A 111 -33.51 13.29 5.58
N CYS A 112 -32.20 13.11 5.36
CA CYS A 112 -31.27 12.59 6.34
C CYS A 112 -31.09 13.50 7.55
N ALA A 113 -30.96 14.81 7.32
CA ALA A 113 -30.84 15.82 8.37
C ALA A 113 -32.11 15.88 9.23
N LEU A 114 -33.29 15.93 8.59
CA LEU A 114 -34.57 16.01 9.32
C LEU A 114 -34.87 14.71 10.07
N PHE A 115 -34.59 13.55 9.46
CA PHE A 115 -34.77 12.25 10.12
C PHE A 115 -33.93 12.13 11.39
N THR A 116 -32.64 12.45 11.30
CA THR A 116 -31.73 12.40 12.45
C THR A 116 -32.04 13.47 13.50
N TYR A 117 -32.49 14.65 13.07
CA TYR A 117 -32.96 15.69 13.97
C TYR A 117 -34.19 15.24 14.77
N ASN A 118 -35.16 14.62 14.11
CA ASN A 118 -36.38 14.12 14.75
C ASN A 118 -36.11 12.98 15.74
N ILE A 119 -35.18 12.08 15.40
CA ILE A 119 -34.66 11.07 16.34
C ILE A 119 -34.07 11.75 17.57
N ALA A 120 -33.22 12.75 17.36
CA ALA A 120 -32.53 13.42 18.45
C ALA A 120 -33.48 14.22 19.36
N GLN A 121 -34.60 14.72 18.82
CA GLN A 121 -35.66 15.39 19.58
C GLN A 121 -36.66 14.41 20.23
N GLN A 122 -36.52 13.10 20.01
CA GLN A 122 -37.49 12.07 20.43
C GLN A 122 -38.90 12.32 19.87
N ASN A 123 -39.00 12.96 18.71
CA ASN A 123 -40.27 13.27 18.06
C ASN A 123 -40.74 12.06 17.23
N VAL A 124 -41.22 11.02 17.91
CA VAL A 124 -41.61 9.74 17.29
C VAL A 124 -42.81 9.88 16.34
N GLU A 125 -43.64 10.91 16.51
CA GLU A 125 -44.80 11.18 15.66
C GLU A 125 -44.38 11.53 14.22
N GLU A 126 -43.30 12.29 14.05
CA GLU A 126 -42.79 12.65 12.72
C GLU A 126 -42.04 11.50 12.00
N LEU A 127 -41.73 10.42 12.72
CA LEU A 127 -41.09 9.21 12.16
C LEU A 127 -42.10 8.20 11.61
N GLN A 128 -43.41 8.42 11.80
CA GLN A 128 -44.47 7.50 11.36
C GLN A 128 -44.53 7.32 9.84
N HIS A 129 -43.99 8.27 9.08
CA HIS A 129 -43.95 8.23 7.61
C HIS A 129 -42.72 7.51 7.04
N VAL A 130 -41.82 7.03 7.90
CA VAL A 130 -40.64 6.26 7.50
C VAL A 130 -40.95 4.78 7.60
N ALA A 131 -40.60 4.00 6.56
CA ALA A 131 -40.82 2.57 6.55
C ALA A 131 -40.08 1.91 7.73
N LEU A 132 -40.84 1.24 8.60
CA LEU A 132 -40.31 0.40 9.66
C LEU A 132 -40.36 -1.05 9.17
N GLU A 133 -39.19 -1.62 8.93
CA GLU A 133 -39.02 -2.97 8.42
C GLU A 133 -38.81 -3.96 9.56
N GLU A 134 -39.49 -5.10 9.47
CA GLU A 134 -39.31 -6.22 10.39
C GLU A 134 -37.99 -6.97 10.09
N PRO A 135 -37.42 -7.71 11.07
CA PRO A 135 -36.21 -8.49 10.85
C PRO A 135 -36.38 -9.45 9.68
N LEU A 136 -35.45 -9.42 8.72
CA LEU A 136 -35.48 -10.27 7.54
C LEU A 136 -35.30 -11.74 7.98
N ILE A 137 -36.35 -12.55 7.84
CA ILE A 137 -36.29 -14.00 8.11
C ILE A 137 -35.53 -14.63 6.95
N SER A 138 -34.42 -15.32 7.24
CA SER A 138 -33.61 -16.00 6.23
C SER A 138 -34.42 -17.10 5.53
N THR A 139 -34.95 -16.82 4.34
CA THR A 139 -35.32 -17.88 3.38
C THR A 139 -34.06 -18.22 2.58
N GLU A 140 -33.70 -19.50 2.56
CA GLU A 140 -32.39 -20.08 2.17
C GLU A 140 -31.88 -19.82 0.73
N ASN A 141 -32.37 -18.81 -0.01
CA ASN A 141 -31.97 -18.58 -1.41
C ASN A 141 -31.55 -17.15 -1.79
N ASP A 142 -31.50 -16.18 -0.87
CA ASP A 142 -31.06 -14.78 -1.16
C ASP A 142 -29.79 -14.36 -0.38
N GLY A 143 -28.93 -15.33 -0.03
CA GLY A 143 -27.83 -15.17 0.93
C GLY A 143 -26.75 -14.13 0.59
N GLU A 144 -26.57 -13.75 -0.68
CA GLU A 144 -25.49 -12.83 -1.06
C GLU A 144 -25.87 -11.33 -0.96
N LYS A 145 -27.16 -10.96 -0.97
CA LYS A 145 -27.57 -9.54 -0.95
C LYS A 145 -27.80 -8.99 0.46
N LEU A 146 -28.20 -9.84 1.41
CA LEU A 146 -28.65 -9.42 2.75
C LEU A 146 -27.52 -9.13 3.75
N GLU A 147 -26.32 -9.71 3.56
CA GLU A 147 -25.15 -9.43 4.42
C GLU A 147 -24.58 -8.02 4.23
N SER A 148 -25.00 -7.29 3.19
CA SER A 148 -24.47 -5.96 2.86
C SER A 148 -25.06 -4.82 3.71
N PHE A 149 -26.28 -4.95 4.21
CA PHE A 149 -26.97 -3.84 4.88
C PHE A 149 -26.61 -3.75 6.38
N HIS A 150 -25.98 -2.65 6.76
CA HIS A 150 -25.53 -2.37 8.12
C HIS A 150 -26.33 -1.21 8.73
N CYS A 151 -26.66 -1.30 10.01
CA CYS A 151 -27.25 -0.18 10.73
C CYS A 151 -26.27 1.00 10.82
N PHE A 152 -26.65 2.19 10.35
CA PHE A 152 -25.83 3.40 10.43
C PHE A 152 -25.35 3.70 11.85
N GLY A 153 -26.25 3.57 12.84
CA GLY A 153 -25.96 3.91 14.23
C GLY A 153 -24.86 3.04 14.83
N CYS A 154 -25.00 1.71 14.76
CA CYS A 154 -24.09 0.77 15.46
C CYS A 154 -23.19 -0.08 14.55
N TRP A 155 -23.36 -0.02 13.23
CA TRP A 155 -22.62 -0.80 12.23
C TRP A 155 -22.76 -2.32 12.37
N LYS A 156 -23.91 -2.79 12.83
CA LYS A 156 -24.23 -4.23 12.87
C LYS A 156 -25.20 -4.61 11.73
N PRO A 157 -25.12 -5.85 11.23
CA PRO A 157 -26.10 -6.37 10.27
C PRO A 157 -27.54 -6.24 10.80
N LEU A 158 -28.47 -5.95 9.89
CA LEU A 158 -29.89 -5.70 10.22
C LEU A 158 -30.71 -6.97 10.51
N LEU A 159 -30.14 -8.15 10.21
CA LEU A 159 -30.78 -9.47 10.23
C LEU A 159 -31.46 -9.89 11.56
N SER A 160 -31.26 -9.14 12.65
CA SER A 160 -31.68 -9.54 14.00
C SER A 160 -32.48 -8.48 14.74
N SER A 161 -32.88 -7.37 14.09
CA SER A 161 -33.56 -6.27 14.78
C SER A 161 -34.40 -5.44 13.81
N THR A 162 -35.54 -4.94 14.27
CA THR A 162 -36.35 -3.97 13.54
C THR A 162 -35.54 -2.73 13.22
N TYR A 163 -35.73 -2.19 12.02
CA TYR A 163 -34.97 -1.04 11.53
C TYR A 163 -35.84 -0.09 10.72
N PHE A 164 -35.51 1.19 10.77
CA PHE A 164 -36.04 2.20 9.86
C PHE A 164 -35.28 2.11 8.55
N SER A 165 -36.00 2.14 7.43
CA SER A 165 -35.45 2.21 6.08
C SER A 165 -35.82 3.55 5.45
N LEU A 166 -34.83 4.24 4.89
CA LEU A 166 -35.03 5.42 4.06
C LEU A 166 -34.79 5.07 2.59
N ASP A 167 -35.50 5.73 1.70
CA ASP A 167 -35.46 5.48 0.24
C ASP A 167 -34.07 5.73 -0.38
N CYS A 168 -33.19 6.41 0.34
CA CYS A 168 -31.77 6.60 -0.01
C CYS A 168 -30.88 5.38 0.25
N GLY A 169 -31.43 4.20 0.60
CA GLY A 169 -30.65 2.98 0.87
C GLY A 169 -30.13 2.87 2.31
N PHE A 170 -30.71 3.63 3.25
CA PHE A 170 -30.22 3.76 4.62
C PHE A 170 -31.04 3.03 5.64
N HIS A 171 -30.35 2.41 6.59
CA HIS A 171 -30.98 1.61 7.62
C HIS A 171 -30.49 1.98 9.02
N LEU A 172 -31.43 2.16 9.95
CA LEU A 172 -31.13 2.43 11.36
C LEU A 172 -31.96 1.52 12.24
N HIS A 173 -31.31 0.69 13.06
CA HIS A 173 -32.03 -0.10 14.05
C HIS A 173 -32.93 0.79 14.92
N LYS A 174 -34.15 0.32 15.21
CA LYS A 174 -35.07 1.01 16.13
C LYS A 174 -34.43 1.30 17.49
N LYS A 175 -33.73 0.30 18.06
CA LYS A 175 -32.94 0.45 19.30
C LYS A 175 -31.82 1.49 19.21
N CYS A 176 -31.30 1.77 18.02
CA CYS A 176 -30.27 2.79 17.80
C CYS A 176 -30.87 4.19 17.70
N ALA A 177 -32.13 4.31 17.23
CA ALA A 177 -32.88 5.57 17.28
C ALA A 177 -33.29 5.93 18.72
N GLU A 178 -33.54 4.94 19.58
CA GLU A 178 -33.98 5.11 20.97
C GLU A 178 -32.82 5.27 21.98
N LEU A 179 -31.58 5.50 21.52
CA LEU A 179 -30.42 5.64 22.40
C LEU A 179 -30.51 6.92 23.26
N PRO A 180 -30.07 6.86 24.53
CA PRO A 180 -30.05 8.04 25.38
C PRO A 180 -29.03 9.07 24.87
N LEU A 181 -29.44 10.34 24.79
CA LEU A 181 -28.55 11.43 24.34
C LEU A 181 -27.34 11.64 25.24
N LYS A 182 -27.42 11.25 26.51
CA LYS A 182 -26.35 11.41 27.50
C LYS A 182 -26.24 10.17 28.37
N ILE A 183 -25.01 9.73 28.60
CA ILE A 183 -24.71 8.61 29.50
C ILE A 183 -23.57 8.95 30.45
N ASN A 184 -23.57 8.34 31.62
CA ASN A 184 -22.40 8.30 32.49
C ASN A 184 -21.68 6.97 32.26
N HIS A 185 -20.40 7.00 31.93
CA HIS A 185 -19.63 5.80 31.62
C HIS A 185 -18.35 5.72 32.46
N MET A 186 -17.92 4.51 32.82
CA MET A 186 -16.73 4.31 33.65
C MET A 186 -15.46 4.83 32.98
N CYS A 187 -15.39 4.83 31.65
CA CYS A 187 -14.29 5.42 30.86
C CYS A 187 -14.10 6.92 31.10
N HIS A 188 -15.16 7.65 31.44
CA HIS A 188 -15.10 9.09 31.60
C HIS A 188 -16.08 9.54 32.68
N ARG A 189 -15.58 9.67 33.90
CA ARG A 189 -16.40 10.08 35.06
C ARG A 189 -16.51 11.59 35.24
N LYS A 190 -15.62 12.36 34.61
CA LYS A 190 -15.56 13.82 34.79
C LYS A 190 -16.78 14.51 34.18
N HIS A 191 -17.23 14.04 33.01
CA HIS A 191 -18.41 14.57 32.33
C HIS A 191 -19.24 13.41 31.74
N PRO A 192 -20.57 13.59 31.62
CA PRO A 192 -21.39 12.69 30.83
C PRO A 192 -20.94 12.67 29.37
N LEU A 193 -20.93 11.50 28.74
CA LEU A 193 -20.73 11.37 27.30
C LEU A 193 -22.04 11.68 26.59
N VAL A 194 -21.96 12.46 25.50
CA VAL A 194 -23.11 12.88 24.69
C VAL A 194 -23.09 12.10 23.37
N LEU A 195 -24.24 11.59 22.95
CA LEU A 195 -24.40 10.93 21.65
C LEU A 195 -24.26 11.96 20.52
N GLN A 196 -23.29 11.76 19.63
CA GLN A 196 -22.95 12.70 18.56
C GLN A 196 -22.44 11.97 17.31
N PHE A 197 -22.38 12.69 16.18
CA PHE A 197 -21.68 12.23 14.99
C PHE A 197 -20.16 12.23 15.24
N ASN A 198 -19.43 11.24 14.72
CA ASN A 198 -17.96 11.20 14.83
C ASN A 198 -17.26 12.13 13.82
N SER A 199 -17.68 13.40 13.75
CA SER A 199 -17.17 14.37 12.77
C SER A 199 -15.66 14.65 12.92
N LEU A 200 -15.12 14.46 14.13
CA LEU A 200 -13.69 14.62 14.42
C LEU A 200 -12.87 13.34 14.20
N ARG A 201 -13.49 12.25 13.73
CA ARG A 201 -12.86 10.94 13.50
C ARG A 201 -12.02 10.47 14.71
N LEU A 202 -12.55 10.66 15.92
CA LEU A 202 -11.89 10.22 17.14
C LEU A 202 -11.93 8.69 17.21
N SER A 203 -10.81 8.08 17.62
CA SER A 203 -10.77 6.65 17.92
C SER A 203 -11.55 6.36 19.20
N CYS A 204 -12.14 5.18 19.26
CA CYS A 204 -12.84 4.73 20.46
C CYS A 204 -11.84 4.48 21.60
N ASN A 205 -11.99 5.13 22.74
CA ASN A 205 -11.11 4.93 23.89
C ASN A 205 -11.19 3.52 24.52
N ILE A 206 -12.13 2.67 24.11
CA ILE A 206 -12.24 1.29 24.63
C ILE A 206 -11.57 0.27 23.71
N CYS A 207 -11.84 0.35 22.40
CA CYS A 207 -11.32 -0.62 21.43
C CYS A 207 -10.18 -0.06 20.55
N GLU A 208 -9.88 1.23 20.67
CA GLU A 208 -8.84 1.97 19.93
C GLU A 208 -9.05 2.05 18.41
N GLU A 209 -10.14 1.49 17.90
CA GLU A 209 -10.53 1.59 16.50
C GLU A 209 -11.23 2.91 16.20
N THR A 210 -10.94 3.49 15.03
CA THR A 210 -11.63 4.68 14.52
C THR A 210 -12.72 4.26 13.55
N ARG A 211 -13.98 4.43 13.96
CA ARG A 211 -15.09 4.34 13.00
C ARG A 211 -15.26 5.64 12.25
N ARG A 212 -15.24 5.54 10.92
CA ARG A 212 -15.47 6.68 10.02
C ARG A 212 -16.93 7.15 10.03
N ARG A 213 -17.89 6.32 10.46
CA ARG A 213 -19.33 6.63 10.44
C ARG A 213 -20.08 6.13 11.68
N GLY A 214 -21.32 6.58 11.82
CA GLY A 214 -22.25 6.19 12.88
C GLY A 214 -22.21 7.08 14.12
N PHE A 215 -22.98 6.72 15.14
CA PHE A 215 -22.99 7.49 16.39
C PHE A 215 -21.88 7.04 17.34
N VAL A 216 -21.34 8.02 18.07
CA VAL A 216 -20.40 7.80 19.16
C VAL A 216 -20.86 8.54 20.40
N TYR A 217 -20.55 7.99 21.57
CA TYR A 217 -20.66 8.71 22.82
C TYR A 217 -19.38 9.50 23.05
N CYS A 218 -19.47 10.82 22.99
CA CYS A 218 -18.32 11.71 23.01
C CYS A 218 -18.38 12.75 24.14
N CYS A 219 -17.21 13.07 24.69
CA CYS A 219 -16.96 14.30 25.43
C CYS A 219 -15.94 15.14 24.68
N LEU A 220 -16.41 16.09 23.87
CA LEU A 220 -15.54 16.95 23.05
C LEU A 220 -14.50 17.75 23.86
N PRO A 221 -14.81 18.35 25.04
CA PRO A 221 -13.81 19.05 25.85
C PRO A 221 -12.65 18.16 26.29
N CYS A 222 -12.92 16.87 26.53
CA CYS A 222 -11.91 15.89 26.94
C CYS A 222 -11.40 15.03 25.78
N LYS A 223 -11.91 15.23 24.55
CA LYS A 223 -11.64 14.42 23.36
C LYS A 223 -11.79 12.91 23.60
N VAL A 224 -12.77 12.52 24.42
CA VAL A 224 -13.09 11.09 24.65
C VAL A 224 -14.19 10.70 23.68
N ALA A 225 -14.04 9.59 22.97
CA ALA A 225 -15.07 8.99 22.14
C ALA A 225 -15.20 7.50 22.43
N VAL A 226 -16.42 6.98 22.46
CA VAL A 226 -16.67 5.55 22.70
C VAL A 226 -17.75 5.08 21.73
N HIS A 227 -17.51 3.97 21.02
CA HIS A 227 -18.53 3.37 20.17
C HIS A 227 -19.74 2.92 21.00
N ILE A 228 -20.95 3.02 20.41
CA ILE A 228 -22.18 2.54 21.06
C ILE A 228 -22.03 1.11 21.54
N GLU A 229 -21.47 0.23 20.70
CA GLU A 229 -21.31 -1.18 21.05
C GLU A 229 -20.34 -1.41 22.20
N CYS A 230 -19.32 -0.57 22.36
CA CYS A 230 -18.34 -0.70 23.44
C CYS A 230 -18.94 -0.25 24.78
N VAL A 231 -19.99 0.58 24.75
CA VAL A 231 -20.82 0.90 25.91
C VAL A 231 -21.80 -0.22 26.21
N SER A 232 -22.49 -0.74 25.18
CA SER A 232 -23.53 -1.78 25.36
C SER A 232 -22.95 -3.17 25.65
N THR A 233 -21.75 -3.44 25.18
CA THR A 233 -21.05 -4.73 25.33
C THR A 233 -19.79 -4.47 26.14
N ALA A 234 -19.88 -4.68 27.45
CA ALA A 234 -18.72 -4.57 28.31
C ALA A 234 -17.65 -5.57 27.83
N PRO A 235 -16.38 -5.16 27.74
CA PRO A 235 -15.29 -6.10 27.49
C PRO A 235 -15.33 -7.23 28.54
N PRO A 236 -14.95 -8.46 28.17
CA PRO A 236 -14.96 -9.58 29.11
C PRO A 236 -14.08 -9.23 30.32
N PRO A 237 -14.57 -9.48 31.55
CA PRO A 237 -13.90 -9.05 32.78
C PRO A 237 -12.60 -9.82 33.02
N ILE A 238 -12.52 -11.05 32.53
CA ILE A 238 -11.34 -11.91 32.60
C ILE A 238 -11.12 -12.51 31.21
N ILE A 239 -9.88 -12.49 30.74
CA ILE A 239 -9.45 -13.14 29.50
C ILE A 239 -8.32 -14.11 29.84
N GLU A 240 -8.48 -15.35 29.40
CA GLU A 240 -7.43 -16.37 29.39
C GLU A 240 -6.95 -16.53 27.94
N ASP A 241 -5.64 -16.50 27.72
CA ASP A 241 -5.05 -16.64 26.39
C ASP A 241 -3.95 -17.70 26.40
N LYS A 242 -3.78 -18.44 25.29
CA LYS A 242 -2.75 -19.48 25.20
C LYS A 242 -1.33 -18.91 25.15
N SER A 243 -1.18 -17.66 24.75
CA SER A 243 0.10 -16.96 24.58
C SER A 243 0.66 -16.46 25.91
N HIS A 244 -0.18 -16.33 26.95
CA HIS A 244 0.23 -15.90 28.29
C HIS A 244 -0.38 -16.79 29.39
N GLN A 245 0.46 -17.33 30.27
CA GLN A 245 0.06 -18.38 31.23
C GLN A 245 -0.93 -17.91 32.32
N HIS A 246 -1.08 -16.60 32.53
CA HIS A 246 -1.92 -16.05 33.58
C HIS A 246 -3.14 -15.32 33.01
N PRO A 247 -4.29 -15.32 33.70
CA PRO A 247 -5.45 -14.57 33.27
C PRO A 247 -5.20 -13.06 33.38
N PHE A 248 -5.77 -12.32 32.43
CA PHE A 248 -5.84 -10.86 32.49
C PHE A 248 -7.20 -10.41 33.02
N THR A 249 -7.19 -9.48 33.97
CA THR A 249 -8.42 -8.89 34.52
C THR A 249 -8.61 -7.47 33.99
N LEU A 250 -9.83 -7.15 33.54
CA LEU A 250 -10.20 -5.81 33.09
C LEU A 250 -10.12 -4.81 34.25
N PHE A 251 -9.41 -3.71 34.01
CA PHE A 251 -9.22 -2.61 34.93
C PHE A 251 -9.51 -1.29 34.21
N TRP A 252 -10.49 -0.53 34.71
CA TRP A 252 -10.87 0.76 34.14
C TRP A 252 -9.96 1.87 34.66
N ILE A 253 -9.17 2.49 33.77
CA ILE A 253 -8.20 3.54 34.08
C ILE A 253 -8.73 4.90 33.60
N GLN A 254 -8.56 5.97 34.39
CA GLN A 254 -8.99 7.34 34.01
C GLN A 254 -7.89 8.17 33.33
N PHE A 255 -6.67 7.66 33.33
CA PHE A 255 -5.48 8.31 32.79
C PHE A 255 -4.87 7.40 31.72
N PRO A 256 -4.10 7.97 30.78
CA PRO A 256 -3.37 7.15 29.83
C PRO A 256 -2.36 6.24 30.55
N PHE A 257 -2.17 5.04 30.01
CA PHE A 257 -1.17 4.08 30.49
C PHE A 257 -0.31 3.59 29.32
N ILE A 258 0.93 3.17 29.58
CA ILE A 258 1.75 2.56 28.54
C ILE A 258 1.54 1.05 28.57
N CYS A 259 1.11 0.47 27.44
CA CYS A 259 0.91 -0.96 27.30
C CYS A 259 2.25 -1.70 27.38
N SER A 260 2.40 -2.60 28.35
CA SER A 260 3.62 -3.38 28.55
C SER A 260 3.94 -4.31 27.37
N ALA A 261 2.96 -4.65 26.54
CA ALA A 261 3.14 -5.57 25.42
C ALA A 261 3.67 -4.89 24.16
N CYS A 262 3.24 -3.66 23.85
CA CYS A 262 3.57 -2.98 22.59
C CYS A 262 4.22 -1.59 22.76
N GLY A 263 4.28 -1.08 23.98
CA GLY A 263 4.91 0.21 24.30
C GLY A 263 4.10 1.45 23.92
N THR A 264 2.90 1.30 23.34
CA THR A 264 2.04 2.45 23.02
C THR A 264 1.05 2.80 24.12
N GLU A 265 0.60 4.05 24.10
CA GLU A 265 -0.39 4.57 25.03
C GLU A 265 -1.76 3.90 24.85
N GLY A 266 -2.34 3.44 25.94
CA GLY A 266 -3.70 2.93 26.04
C GLY A 266 -4.57 3.81 26.91
N ASN A 267 -5.88 3.72 26.70
CA ASN A 267 -6.86 4.52 27.40
C ASN A 267 -8.00 3.66 27.94
N CYS A 268 -8.61 4.09 29.04
CA CYS A 268 -9.86 3.57 29.61
C CYS A 268 -9.91 2.08 29.97
N ALA A 269 -9.87 1.16 29.01
CA ALA A 269 -9.95 -0.28 29.22
C ALA A 269 -8.56 -0.92 29.19
N ALA A 270 -8.01 -1.20 30.36
CA ALA A 270 -6.72 -1.86 30.50
C ALA A 270 -6.91 -3.29 31.01
N TYR A 271 -6.03 -4.19 30.61
CA TYR A 271 -6.04 -5.57 31.08
C TYR A 271 -4.79 -5.83 31.89
N MET A 272 -4.97 -6.14 33.17
CA MET A 272 -3.87 -6.31 34.11
C MET A 272 -3.68 -7.79 34.44
N CYS A 273 -2.44 -8.26 34.32
CA CYS A 273 -2.02 -9.51 34.93
C CYS A 273 -1.32 -9.18 36.25
N SER A 274 -1.96 -9.50 37.38
CA SER A 274 -1.40 -9.23 38.71
C SER A 274 -0.15 -10.07 39.01
N THR A 275 -0.07 -11.30 38.50
CA THR A 275 1.07 -12.19 38.70
C THR A 275 2.33 -11.66 38.02
N CYS A 276 2.22 -11.19 36.79
CA CYS A 276 3.33 -10.63 36.02
C CYS A 276 3.51 -9.12 36.21
N SER A 277 2.59 -8.44 36.92
CA SER A 277 2.59 -6.99 37.12
C SER A 277 2.65 -6.19 35.82
N ILE A 278 1.95 -6.65 34.78
CA ILE A 278 1.85 -5.99 33.47
C ILE A 278 0.45 -5.47 33.21
N ILE A 279 0.36 -4.40 32.42
CA ILE A 279 -0.90 -3.80 31.97
C ILE A 279 -0.85 -3.71 30.44
N VAL A 280 -1.85 -4.26 29.77
CA VAL A 280 -1.88 -4.38 28.31
C VAL A 280 -3.20 -3.90 27.71
N HIS A 281 -3.20 -3.55 26.43
CA HIS A 281 -4.43 -3.36 25.66
C HIS A 281 -5.16 -4.69 25.47
N LYS A 282 -6.47 -4.65 25.24
CA LYS A 282 -7.26 -5.85 24.92
C LYS A 282 -6.68 -6.61 23.71
N LYS A 283 -6.38 -5.90 22.62
CA LYS A 283 -5.78 -6.47 21.40
C LYS A 283 -4.39 -7.06 21.62
N CYS A 284 -3.68 -6.59 22.65
CA CYS A 284 -2.33 -7.03 22.94
C CYS A 284 -2.28 -8.36 23.72
N ILE A 285 -3.42 -8.83 24.25
CA ILE A 285 -3.50 -10.11 24.98
C ILE A 285 -3.30 -11.29 24.02
N SER A 286 -3.87 -11.19 22.82
CA SER A 286 -3.79 -12.21 21.78
C SER A 286 -2.67 -11.93 20.78
N LEU A 287 -1.59 -11.26 21.20
CA LEU A 287 -0.44 -11.06 20.31
C LEU A 287 0.22 -12.40 20.01
N PRO A 288 0.60 -12.64 18.74
CA PRO A 288 1.30 -13.86 18.38
C PRO A 288 2.63 -13.97 19.13
N ARG A 289 2.82 -15.09 19.85
CA ARG A 289 4.06 -15.29 20.60
C ARG A 289 5.28 -15.48 19.70
N ILE A 290 5.07 -16.09 18.53
CA ILE A 290 6.11 -16.43 17.56
C ILE A 290 5.59 -16.07 16.18
N ILE A 291 6.36 -15.27 15.46
CA ILE A 291 6.07 -14.94 14.07
C ILE A 291 7.31 -15.19 13.21
N LYS A 292 7.08 -15.51 11.94
CA LYS A 292 8.10 -15.37 10.89
C LYS A 292 7.73 -14.14 10.07
N HIS A 293 8.67 -13.22 9.92
CA HIS A 293 8.42 -11.90 9.34
C HIS A 293 9.10 -11.81 7.97
N LYS A 294 8.50 -11.14 6.98
CA LYS A 294 9.05 -11.06 5.62
C LYS A 294 10.46 -10.45 5.60
N TRP A 295 10.73 -9.52 6.52
CA TRP A 295 12.02 -8.84 6.63
C TRP A 295 13.10 -9.66 7.36
N HIS A 296 12.77 -10.82 7.91
CA HIS A 296 13.73 -11.61 8.67
C HIS A 296 13.50 -13.13 8.56
N HIS A 297 14.57 -13.85 8.22
CA HIS A 297 14.50 -15.28 7.90
C HIS A 297 14.27 -16.18 9.12
N HIS A 298 14.70 -15.77 10.32
CA HIS A 298 14.46 -16.54 11.54
C HIS A 298 13.10 -16.20 12.15
N ARG A 299 12.63 -17.11 13.00
CA ARG A 299 11.49 -16.83 13.88
C ARG A 299 11.86 -15.71 14.86
N ILE A 300 10.97 -14.76 15.02
CA ILE A 300 11.08 -13.70 16.03
C ILE A 300 10.02 -13.91 17.10
N PHE A 301 10.42 -13.68 18.34
CA PHE A 301 9.63 -13.99 19.53
C PHE A 301 9.18 -12.71 20.20
N HIS A 302 7.89 -12.65 20.55
CA HIS A 302 7.39 -11.58 21.41
C HIS A 302 7.97 -11.74 22.81
N LYS A 303 8.60 -10.67 23.32
CA LYS A 303 9.10 -10.57 24.68
C LYS A 303 8.53 -9.32 25.32
N TYR A 304 8.01 -9.43 26.53
CA TYR A 304 7.50 -8.30 27.31
C TYR A 304 8.61 -7.41 27.89
N PHE A 305 9.76 -8.01 28.18
CA PHE A 305 10.92 -7.33 28.76
C PHE A 305 12.17 -7.84 28.07
N LEU A 306 12.99 -6.92 27.56
CA LEU A 306 14.33 -7.23 27.10
C LEU A 306 15.30 -7.07 28.28
N HIS A 307 15.82 -8.18 28.79
CA HIS A 307 16.92 -8.19 29.76
C HIS A 307 18.20 -8.58 29.02
N GLU A 308 19.04 -7.60 28.68
CA GLU A 308 20.44 -7.83 28.31
C GLU A 308 21.33 -6.79 29.00
N ASP A 309 22.54 -7.21 29.41
CA ASP A 309 23.48 -6.43 30.24
C ASP A 309 24.23 -5.32 29.47
N ASN A 310 24.00 -5.22 28.16
CA ASN A 310 24.64 -4.25 27.29
C ASN A 310 23.70 -3.06 27.04
N PHE A 311 24.11 -1.86 27.45
CA PHE A 311 23.40 -0.59 27.28
C PHE A 311 23.34 -0.09 25.82
N GLU A 312 23.40 -0.99 24.84
CA GLU A 312 23.28 -0.61 23.42
C GLU A 312 21.81 -0.32 23.09
N SER A 313 21.58 0.77 22.36
CA SER A 313 20.25 1.12 21.85
C SER A 313 19.83 0.09 20.79
N TRP A 314 18.64 -0.46 20.94
CA TRP A 314 18.07 -1.44 20.01
C TRP A 314 17.27 -0.70 18.95
N ASP A 315 17.70 -0.72 17.70
CA ASP A 315 16.93 -0.12 16.61
C ASP A 315 15.91 -1.13 16.07
N CYS A 316 14.70 -0.67 15.77
CA CYS A 316 13.71 -1.51 15.11
C CYS A 316 14.14 -1.76 13.67
N ILE A 317 14.22 -3.01 13.22
CA ILE A 317 14.63 -3.33 11.82
C ILE A 317 13.67 -2.82 10.72
N ILE A 318 12.52 -2.25 11.08
CA ILE A 318 11.46 -1.83 10.14
C ILE A 318 11.43 -0.31 10.02
N CYS A 319 11.32 0.40 11.16
CA CYS A 319 11.29 1.86 11.18
C CYS A 319 12.64 2.48 11.57
N HIS A 320 13.61 1.69 12.00
CA HIS A 320 14.95 2.09 12.44
C HIS A 320 14.95 3.09 13.61
N GLU A 321 13.82 3.25 14.28
CA GLU A 321 13.67 4.02 15.52
C GLU A 321 14.00 3.15 16.75
N ASP A 322 14.40 3.83 17.82
CA ASP A 322 14.81 3.18 19.06
C ASP A 322 13.66 2.36 19.68
N VAL A 323 13.96 1.13 20.07
CA VAL A 323 13.06 0.22 20.78
C VAL A 323 13.29 0.39 22.28
N ASN A 324 12.25 0.83 22.99
CA ASN A 324 12.31 0.94 24.44
C ASN A 324 12.30 -0.45 25.09
N ALA A 325 13.43 -0.86 25.65
CA ALA A 325 13.62 -2.16 26.31
C ALA A 325 12.71 -2.38 27.54
N ALA A 326 12.10 -1.33 28.09
CA ALA A 326 11.14 -1.42 29.19
C ALA A 326 9.76 -1.93 28.74
N HIS A 327 9.53 -2.09 27.43
CA HIS A 327 8.27 -2.50 26.85
C HIS A 327 8.45 -3.67 25.89
N GLY A 328 7.35 -4.33 25.55
CA GLY A 328 7.40 -5.50 24.72
C GLY A 328 7.78 -5.23 23.26
N CYS A 329 8.52 -6.16 22.68
CA CYS A 329 9.00 -6.11 21.30
C CYS A 329 9.09 -7.53 20.72
N TYR A 330 9.29 -7.64 19.40
CA TYR A 330 9.74 -8.90 18.80
C TYR A 330 11.27 -8.94 18.73
N PHE A 331 11.85 -10.10 19.00
CA PHE A 331 13.29 -10.29 19.07
C PHE A 331 13.73 -11.62 18.46
N CYS A 332 14.83 -11.61 17.71
CA CYS A 332 15.54 -12.80 17.28
C CYS A 332 16.79 -13.03 18.15
N SER A 333 16.92 -14.20 18.77
CA SER A 333 18.15 -14.55 19.52
C SER A 333 19.36 -14.75 18.63
N ASP A 334 19.16 -15.25 17.42
CA ASP A 334 20.24 -15.71 16.53
C ASP A 334 20.91 -14.53 15.82
N CYS A 335 20.08 -13.59 15.34
CA CYS A 335 20.55 -12.39 14.64
C CYS A 335 20.60 -11.14 15.50
N LYS A 336 20.13 -11.21 16.76
CA LYS A 336 20.08 -10.06 17.69
C LYS A 336 19.32 -8.85 17.12
N ILE A 337 18.33 -9.10 16.28
CA ILE A 337 17.46 -8.05 15.75
C ILE A 337 16.25 -7.80 16.65
N THR A 338 15.75 -6.58 16.62
CA THR A 338 14.55 -6.14 17.34
C THR A 338 13.55 -5.47 16.41
N ALA A 339 12.26 -5.62 16.71
CA ALA A 339 11.21 -4.84 16.06
C ALA A 339 10.14 -4.41 17.07
N HIS A 340 9.63 -3.18 16.96
CA HIS A 340 8.44 -2.79 17.71
C HIS A 340 7.29 -3.73 17.36
N VAL A 341 6.44 -4.04 18.34
CA VAL A 341 5.27 -4.90 18.11
C VAL A 341 4.39 -4.33 17.00
N ASN A 342 4.09 -3.04 17.06
CA ASN A 342 3.22 -2.40 16.08
C ASN A 342 3.85 -2.33 14.68
N CYS A 343 5.17 -2.28 14.56
CA CYS A 343 5.84 -2.36 13.25
C CYS A 343 5.78 -3.79 12.70
N ALA A 344 6.07 -4.79 13.54
CA ALA A 344 6.08 -6.19 13.13
C ALA A 344 4.69 -6.76 12.82
N THR A 345 3.64 -6.20 13.45
CA THR A 345 2.24 -6.63 13.25
C THR A 345 1.40 -5.61 12.49
N LYS A 346 2.02 -4.62 11.82
CA LYS A 346 1.30 -3.55 11.13
C LYS A 346 0.38 -4.10 10.04
N GLU A 347 0.96 -4.90 9.16
CA GLU A 347 0.27 -5.52 8.04
C GLU A 347 0.24 -7.03 8.19
N LYS A 348 -0.95 -7.62 8.06
CA LYS A 348 -1.12 -9.08 8.21
C LYS A 348 -0.36 -9.89 7.16
N ASN A 349 -0.05 -9.29 6.01
CA ASN A 349 0.75 -9.91 4.95
C ASN A 349 2.26 -9.71 5.13
N TRP A 350 2.74 -9.20 6.28
CA TRP A 350 4.17 -9.11 6.60
C TRP A 350 4.65 -10.24 7.49
N TYR A 351 3.74 -10.96 8.13
CA TYR A 351 4.09 -12.05 9.03
C TYR A 351 3.07 -13.17 8.96
N TYR A 352 3.47 -14.34 9.43
CA TYR A 352 2.53 -15.39 9.79
C TYR A 352 2.85 -15.94 11.17
N GLU A 353 1.79 -16.37 11.82
CA GLU A 353 1.85 -16.92 13.18
C GLU A 353 2.35 -18.37 13.11
N VAL A 354 3.34 -18.68 13.95
CA VAL A 354 3.87 -20.05 14.06
C VAL A 354 3.21 -20.72 15.26
N SER A 355 2.40 -21.74 15.00
CA SER A 355 1.78 -22.54 16.06
C SER A 355 2.82 -23.25 16.93
N PRO A 356 2.59 -23.37 18.26
CA PRO A 356 3.50 -24.06 19.16
C PRO A 356 3.79 -25.52 18.77
N GLU A 357 2.85 -26.17 18.08
CA GLU A 357 2.97 -27.56 17.62
C GLU A 357 4.06 -27.76 16.56
N ASN A 358 4.46 -26.69 15.85
CA ASN A 358 5.51 -26.71 14.82
C ASN A 358 6.84 -26.10 15.34
N GLN A 359 7.00 -25.97 16.67
CA GLN A 359 8.22 -25.44 17.28
C GLN A 359 9.46 -26.28 16.93
N ASP A 360 9.29 -27.59 16.80
CA ASP A 360 10.40 -28.55 16.60
C ASP A 360 10.71 -28.87 15.13
N GLU A 361 9.93 -28.40 14.15
CA GLU A 361 10.13 -28.77 12.73
C GLU A 361 11.25 -27.99 12.00
N GLU A 362 11.84 -26.96 12.61
CA GLU A 362 12.77 -26.05 11.90
C GLU A 362 14.24 -26.19 12.34
N SER A 363 14.62 -27.31 12.96
CA SER A 363 16.03 -27.73 13.01
C SER A 363 16.44 -28.61 11.82
N THR A 364 15.50 -29.00 10.96
CA THR A 364 15.80 -29.60 9.66
C THR A 364 15.62 -28.56 8.57
N ASN A 365 16.60 -27.69 8.44
CA ASN A 365 16.90 -26.97 7.20
C ASN A 365 17.46 -27.94 6.13
N SER A 366 16.88 -29.14 6.06
CA SER A 366 17.18 -30.17 5.09
C SER A 366 16.05 -30.10 4.09
N LEU A 367 16.36 -29.43 2.97
CA LEU A 367 15.52 -29.39 1.81
C LEU A 367 14.93 -30.77 1.53
N ALA A 368 13.62 -30.86 1.35
CA ALA A 368 13.02 -32.00 0.66
C ALA A 368 13.42 -31.93 -0.82
N LEU A 369 14.71 -32.15 -1.11
CA LEU A 369 15.20 -32.44 -2.45
C LEU A 369 14.97 -33.93 -2.69
N LEU A 370 14.52 -34.25 -3.89
CA LEU A 370 14.67 -35.62 -4.40
C LEU A 370 16.17 -35.98 -4.33
N PRO A 371 16.53 -37.23 -4.01
CA PRO A 371 17.94 -37.62 -3.93
C PRO A 371 18.66 -37.33 -5.26
N GLY A 372 19.55 -36.33 -5.30
CA GLY A 372 20.43 -36.06 -6.44
C GLY A 372 20.38 -34.67 -7.08
N GLU A 373 19.45 -33.78 -6.72
CA GLU A 373 19.42 -32.41 -7.25
C GLU A 373 20.23 -31.43 -6.38
N SER A 374 21.26 -30.80 -6.96
CA SER A 374 22.05 -29.75 -6.29
C SER A 374 21.42 -28.37 -6.49
N ILE A 375 21.39 -27.56 -5.43
CA ILE A 375 20.96 -26.16 -5.45
C ILE A 375 22.03 -25.25 -6.06
N ASP A 376 23.26 -25.70 -6.20
CA ASP A 376 24.34 -24.85 -6.69
C ASP A 376 24.27 -24.68 -8.22
N SER A 377 24.57 -23.47 -8.70
CA SER A 377 24.73 -23.20 -10.13
C SER A 377 25.98 -23.88 -10.71
N ILE A 378 27.03 -24.00 -9.90
CA ILE A 378 28.22 -24.79 -10.22
C ILE A 378 27.87 -26.27 -10.02
N THR A 379 27.78 -27.01 -11.13
CA THR A 379 27.44 -28.43 -11.09
C THR A 379 28.64 -29.31 -10.76
N CYS A 380 29.86 -28.85 -11.06
CA CYS A 380 31.09 -29.55 -10.76
C CYS A 380 32.28 -28.58 -10.70
N VAL A 381 33.15 -28.74 -9.69
CA VAL A 381 34.45 -28.06 -9.62
C VAL A 381 35.51 -29.03 -10.12
N ILE A 382 36.24 -28.65 -11.18
CA ILE A 382 37.25 -29.49 -11.83
C ILE A 382 38.64 -29.23 -11.22
N GLU A 383 38.99 -27.97 -10.98
CA GLU A 383 40.30 -27.57 -10.43
C GLU A 383 40.12 -26.50 -9.34
N ARG A 384 41.03 -26.50 -8.35
CA ARG A 384 41.16 -25.44 -7.34
C ARG A 384 42.60 -24.92 -7.27
N ASN A 385 42.75 -23.64 -6.92
CA ASN A 385 44.05 -23.04 -6.59
C ASN A 385 44.46 -23.37 -5.14
N ASP A 386 45.68 -22.97 -4.75
CA ASP A 386 46.22 -23.16 -3.40
C ASP A 386 45.42 -22.43 -2.31
N ALA A 387 44.68 -21.38 -2.68
CA ALA A 387 43.75 -20.66 -1.80
C ALA A 387 42.40 -21.39 -1.64
N GLY A 388 42.22 -22.52 -2.32
CA GLY A 388 40.99 -23.31 -2.29
C GLY A 388 39.87 -22.75 -3.16
N GLU A 389 40.11 -21.81 -4.06
CA GLU A 389 39.10 -21.28 -4.97
C GLU A 389 38.99 -22.14 -6.24
N ALA A 390 37.78 -22.27 -6.77
CA ALA A 390 37.55 -23.02 -8.00
C ALA A 390 38.11 -22.27 -9.21
N THR A 391 39.15 -22.82 -9.86
CA THR A 391 39.77 -22.22 -11.05
C THR A 391 39.14 -22.72 -12.35
N LYS A 392 38.51 -23.89 -12.31
CA LYS A 392 37.86 -24.51 -13.45
C LYS A 392 36.58 -25.21 -13.04
N ILE A 393 35.47 -24.87 -13.68
CA ILE A 393 34.13 -25.32 -13.28
C ILE A 393 33.26 -25.77 -14.45
N LYS A 394 32.25 -26.59 -14.15
CA LYS A 394 31.07 -26.80 -15.00
C LYS A 394 29.90 -26.05 -14.41
N HIS A 395 29.22 -25.28 -15.25
CA HIS A 395 28.09 -24.45 -14.86
C HIS A 395 26.80 -24.96 -15.49
N PHE A 396 25.68 -24.95 -14.78
CA PHE A 396 24.44 -25.56 -15.26
C PHE A 396 23.87 -24.96 -16.55
N LYS A 397 24.23 -23.71 -16.87
CA LYS A 397 23.76 -22.99 -18.07
C LYS A 397 24.75 -22.99 -19.24
N HIS A 398 25.98 -23.45 -19.05
CA HIS A 398 26.96 -23.45 -20.13
C HIS A 398 27.60 -24.83 -20.26
N MET A 399 27.60 -25.36 -21.48
CA MET A 399 28.03 -26.73 -21.76
C MET A 399 29.56 -26.90 -21.69
N HIS A 400 30.32 -25.85 -22.02
CA HIS A 400 31.77 -25.87 -21.95
C HIS A 400 32.28 -25.56 -20.53
N GLU A 401 33.52 -25.94 -20.27
CA GLU A 401 34.19 -25.67 -19.00
C GLU A 401 34.54 -24.19 -18.90
N LEU A 402 34.26 -23.59 -17.74
CA LEU A 402 34.59 -22.19 -17.49
C LEU A 402 35.86 -22.08 -16.66
N MET A 403 36.72 -21.16 -17.05
CA MET A 403 38.01 -20.87 -16.41
C MET A 403 37.93 -19.55 -15.63
N LEU A 404 38.48 -19.52 -14.42
CA LEU A 404 38.58 -18.30 -13.61
C LEU A 404 39.71 -17.41 -14.15
N SER A 405 39.41 -16.12 -14.31
CA SER A 405 40.38 -15.07 -14.58
C SER A 405 40.27 -13.97 -13.52
N GLU A 406 41.42 -13.55 -13.00
CA GLU A 406 41.56 -12.40 -12.11
C GLU A 406 42.04 -11.13 -12.84
N LYS A 407 42.35 -11.24 -14.14
CA LYS A 407 42.71 -10.08 -14.97
C LYS A 407 41.45 -9.29 -15.33
N ILE A 408 41.60 -8.00 -15.63
CA ILE A 408 40.54 -7.22 -16.27
C ILE A 408 40.35 -7.77 -17.70
N ALA A 409 39.11 -8.10 -18.07
CA ALA A 409 38.80 -8.58 -19.42
C ALA A 409 39.12 -7.51 -20.48
N GLU A 410 39.33 -7.96 -21.73
CA GLU A 410 39.40 -7.05 -22.88
C GLU A 410 38.15 -6.16 -22.98
N TYR A 411 38.32 -4.98 -23.58
CA TYR A 411 37.26 -4.01 -23.82
C TYR A 411 36.08 -4.70 -24.54
N ASP A 412 34.85 -4.52 -24.01
CA ASP A 412 33.54 -4.99 -24.55
C ASP A 412 32.95 -6.33 -24.09
N LYS A 413 33.49 -6.97 -23.04
CA LYS A 413 32.87 -8.20 -22.47
C LYS A 413 31.86 -7.90 -21.35
N TYR A 414 30.69 -8.54 -21.43
CA TYR A 414 29.59 -8.41 -20.47
C TYR A 414 29.29 -9.74 -19.78
N CYS A 415 28.83 -9.66 -18.53
CA CYS A 415 28.35 -10.82 -17.79
C CYS A 415 26.98 -11.25 -18.31
N GLU A 416 26.85 -12.51 -18.72
CA GLU A 416 25.61 -13.12 -19.24
C GLU A 416 24.49 -13.22 -18.20
N ALA A 417 24.82 -13.08 -16.91
CA ALA A 417 23.85 -13.16 -15.84
C ALA A 417 23.29 -11.79 -15.44
N CYS A 418 24.15 -10.80 -15.16
CA CYS A 418 23.70 -9.49 -14.66
C CYS A 418 23.66 -8.38 -15.72
N MET A 419 24.15 -8.66 -16.95
CA MET A 419 24.23 -7.71 -18.08
C MET A 419 25.07 -6.46 -17.79
N LEU A 420 26.04 -6.57 -16.86
CA LEU A 420 27.01 -5.52 -16.56
C LEU A 420 28.39 -5.83 -17.16
N PRO A 421 29.23 -4.81 -17.43
CA PRO A 421 30.59 -5.01 -17.89
C PRO A 421 31.41 -5.88 -16.93
N ILE A 422 32.32 -6.68 -17.47
CA ILE A 422 33.27 -7.46 -16.67
C ILE A 422 34.37 -6.53 -16.14
N SER A 423 34.42 -6.35 -14.82
CA SER A 423 35.32 -5.39 -14.14
C SER A 423 36.10 -5.98 -12.96
N ALA A 424 35.77 -7.20 -12.54
CA ALA A 424 36.39 -7.93 -11.42
C ALA A 424 36.52 -9.42 -11.78
N SER A 425 36.93 -10.28 -10.85
CA SER A 425 37.11 -11.71 -11.08
C SER A 425 35.91 -12.37 -11.77
N PHE A 426 36.18 -13.12 -12.84
CA PHE A 426 35.15 -13.69 -13.70
C PHE A 426 35.52 -15.08 -14.21
N TYR A 427 34.49 -15.84 -14.56
CA TYR A 427 34.60 -17.10 -15.29
C TYR A 427 34.36 -16.84 -16.78
N TYR A 428 35.17 -17.46 -17.64
CA TYR A 428 35.02 -17.36 -19.10
C TYR A 428 35.16 -18.70 -19.78
N CYS A 429 34.55 -18.82 -20.96
CA CYS A 429 34.70 -19.96 -21.83
C CYS A 429 35.80 -19.71 -22.88
N LEU A 430 36.64 -20.72 -23.16
CA LEU A 430 37.64 -20.65 -24.23
C LEU A 430 37.05 -20.90 -25.63
N GLU A 431 35.90 -21.58 -25.69
CA GLU A 431 35.27 -22.03 -26.92
C GLU A 431 34.16 -21.09 -27.40
N CYS A 432 33.64 -20.23 -26.51
CA CYS A 432 32.50 -19.37 -26.77
C CYS A 432 32.69 -18.00 -26.11
N ASP A 433 32.00 -16.99 -26.63
CA ASP A 433 31.96 -15.65 -26.05
C ASP A 433 31.00 -15.60 -24.85
N PHE A 434 31.32 -16.36 -23.80
CA PHE A 434 30.50 -16.51 -22.59
C PHE A 434 31.30 -16.12 -21.34
N PHE A 435 30.78 -15.15 -20.58
CA PHE A 435 31.42 -14.60 -19.39
C PHE A 435 30.42 -14.47 -18.24
N LEU A 436 30.87 -14.77 -17.03
CA LEU A 436 30.11 -14.56 -15.79
C LEU A 436 31.02 -13.94 -14.74
N HIS A 437 30.55 -12.92 -14.02
CA HIS A 437 31.23 -12.54 -12.78
C HIS A 437 31.28 -13.75 -11.84
N LYS A 438 32.35 -13.88 -11.05
CA LYS A 438 32.52 -14.98 -10.08
C LYS A 438 31.27 -15.13 -9.20
N ALA A 439 30.80 -14.01 -8.63
CA ALA A 439 29.60 -13.96 -7.80
C ALA A 439 28.33 -14.41 -8.56
N CYS A 440 28.21 -14.11 -9.86
CA CYS A 440 27.07 -14.54 -10.67
C CYS A 440 27.08 -16.04 -10.99
N ALA A 441 28.27 -16.64 -11.15
CA ALA A 441 28.42 -18.08 -11.39
C ALA A 441 28.14 -18.93 -10.13
N GLU A 442 28.35 -18.34 -8.95
CA GLU A 442 28.23 -18.98 -7.63
C GLU A 442 26.82 -18.83 -7.01
N LEU A 443 25.88 -18.19 -7.69
CA LEU A 443 24.51 -18.02 -7.21
C LEU A 443 23.77 -19.36 -7.03
N PRO A 444 22.89 -19.51 -6.05
CA PRO A 444 22.06 -20.70 -5.92
C PRO A 444 20.95 -20.74 -6.98
N LYS A 445 20.66 -21.92 -7.54
CA LYS A 445 19.53 -22.14 -8.47
C LYS A 445 18.17 -21.95 -7.83
N MET A 446 18.08 -22.13 -6.51
CA MET A 446 16.83 -21.99 -5.78
C MET A 446 17.07 -21.20 -4.49
N MET A 447 16.26 -20.17 -4.27
CA MET A 447 16.22 -19.41 -3.04
C MET A 447 14.85 -19.59 -2.37
N LYS A 448 14.81 -19.56 -1.04
CA LYS A 448 13.57 -19.48 -0.26
C LYS A 448 13.60 -18.20 0.57
N HIS A 449 12.41 -17.64 0.84
CA HIS A 449 12.22 -16.46 1.69
C HIS A 449 12.89 -15.19 1.15
N VAL A 450 12.39 -14.66 0.04
CA VAL A 450 12.86 -13.38 -0.52
C VAL A 450 12.17 -12.23 0.22
N TRP A 451 12.97 -11.42 0.93
CA TRP A 451 12.46 -10.52 1.97
C TRP A 451 11.55 -9.38 1.47
N PHE A 452 11.71 -8.96 0.21
CA PHE A 452 10.92 -7.92 -0.42
C PHE A 452 9.72 -8.45 -1.24
N HIS A 453 9.52 -9.77 -1.31
CA HIS A 453 8.42 -10.36 -2.07
C HIS A 453 7.26 -10.77 -1.17
N TYR A 454 6.02 -10.59 -1.64
CA TYR A 454 4.82 -10.82 -0.85
C TYR A 454 4.43 -12.30 -0.69
N CYS A 455 4.93 -13.20 -1.55
CA CYS A 455 4.72 -14.64 -1.45
C CYS A 455 5.70 -15.26 -0.43
N GLN A 456 5.31 -15.26 0.84
CA GLN A 456 6.19 -15.56 1.98
C GLN A 456 6.70 -17.02 2.08
N GLN A 457 6.05 -17.97 1.42
CA GLN A 457 6.43 -19.40 1.39
C GLN A 457 6.98 -19.87 0.03
N SER A 458 7.06 -18.96 -0.94
CA SER A 458 7.51 -19.29 -2.28
C SER A 458 9.00 -19.62 -2.35
N SER A 459 9.31 -20.61 -3.17
CA SER A 459 10.64 -20.79 -3.72
C SER A 459 10.80 -19.96 -4.98
N PHE A 460 11.97 -19.35 -5.12
CA PHE A 460 12.40 -18.63 -6.30
C PHE A 460 13.37 -19.50 -7.07
N ILE A 461 13.08 -19.71 -8.34
CA ILE A 461 13.95 -20.49 -9.24
C ILE A 461 14.74 -19.53 -10.12
N LEU A 462 16.04 -19.77 -10.21
CA LEU A 462 16.93 -19.07 -11.13
C LEU A 462 16.57 -19.48 -12.56
N ILE A 463 16.02 -18.54 -13.30
CA ILE A 463 15.68 -18.65 -14.72
C ILE A 463 16.69 -17.86 -15.56
N SER A 464 16.88 -18.33 -16.78
CA SER A 464 17.56 -17.59 -17.85
C SER A 464 16.81 -17.88 -19.15
N ASP A 465 17.17 -17.18 -20.23
CA ASP A 465 16.73 -17.47 -21.60
C ASP A 465 15.32 -16.93 -21.97
N CYS A 466 14.77 -16.02 -21.16
CA CYS A 466 13.57 -15.24 -21.47
C CYS A 466 13.78 -13.76 -21.16
N ILE A 467 13.00 -12.92 -21.82
CA ILE A 467 12.91 -11.50 -21.47
C ILE A 467 11.96 -11.36 -20.31
N PHE A 468 12.29 -10.44 -19.42
CA PHE A 468 11.44 -10.11 -18.30
C PHE A 468 11.62 -8.65 -17.91
N ARG A 469 10.54 -8.06 -17.41
CA ARG A 469 10.60 -6.83 -16.63
C ARG A 469 10.83 -7.20 -15.17
N CYS A 470 11.85 -6.59 -14.57
CA CYS A 470 12.12 -6.82 -13.16
C CYS A 470 11.04 -6.12 -12.32
N GLU A 471 10.41 -6.84 -11.38
CA GLU A 471 9.38 -6.25 -10.52
C GLU A 471 9.91 -5.09 -9.67
N SER A 472 11.13 -5.22 -9.13
CA SER A 472 11.71 -4.22 -8.24
C SER A 472 12.24 -2.94 -8.92
N CYS A 473 12.89 -3.05 -10.08
CA CYS A 473 13.50 -1.89 -10.75
C CYS A 473 12.85 -1.52 -12.08
N ARG A 474 11.83 -2.28 -12.51
CA ARG A 474 11.07 -2.08 -13.76
C ARG A 474 11.89 -2.09 -15.06
N TYR A 475 13.20 -2.36 -15.00
CA TYR A 475 14.02 -2.54 -16.18
C TYR A 475 13.73 -3.88 -16.87
N LEU A 476 13.69 -3.83 -18.20
CA LEU A 476 13.68 -5.02 -19.06
C LEU A 476 15.08 -5.63 -19.16
N SER A 477 15.17 -6.94 -18.99
CA SER A 477 16.40 -7.71 -19.06
C SER A 477 16.16 -9.06 -19.70
N ASN A 478 17.20 -9.63 -20.32
CA ASN A 478 17.23 -11.03 -20.76
C ASN A 478 18.37 -11.83 -20.10
N GLY A 479 18.97 -11.28 -19.03
CA GLY A 479 19.93 -11.98 -18.20
C GLY A 479 19.26 -13.01 -17.28
N PHE A 480 19.96 -13.34 -16.20
CA PHE A 480 19.41 -14.26 -15.20
C PHE A 480 18.42 -13.52 -14.30
N ALA A 481 17.37 -14.22 -13.89
CA ALA A 481 16.35 -13.72 -12.98
C ALA A 481 15.96 -14.78 -11.97
N TYR A 482 15.46 -14.38 -10.82
CA TYR A 482 14.73 -15.26 -9.93
C TYR A 482 13.24 -15.11 -10.19
N ARG A 483 12.58 -16.23 -10.48
CA ARG A 483 11.13 -16.29 -10.69
C ARG A 483 10.44 -16.93 -9.50
N CYS A 484 9.43 -16.25 -8.96
CA CYS A 484 8.56 -16.78 -7.93
C CYS A 484 7.69 -17.92 -8.50
N ASN A 485 7.65 -19.07 -7.82
CA ASN A 485 6.85 -20.21 -8.27
C ASN A 485 5.34 -20.06 -8.05
N GLU A 486 4.90 -19.18 -7.15
CA GLU A 486 3.47 -18.96 -6.90
C GLU A 486 2.86 -17.91 -7.83
N CYS A 487 3.42 -16.70 -7.88
CA CYS A 487 2.86 -15.60 -8.68
C CYS A 487 3.49 -15.44 -10.06
N GLY A 488 4.68 -16.02 -10.30
CA GLY A 488 5.39 -15.86 -11.56
C GLY A 488 6.25 -14.59 -11.68
N ASP A 489 6.25 -13.71 -10.67
CA ASP A 489 7.06 -12.49 -10.64
C ASP A 489 8.54 -12.77 -10.83
N ARG A 490 9.22 -11.86 -11.55
CA ARG A 490 10.62 -12.02 -11.94
C ARG A 490 11.45 -10.86 -11.38
N VAL A 491 12.56 -11.19 -10.73
CA VAL A 491 13.47 -10.20 -10.12
C VAL A 491 14.87 -10.40 -10.71
N CYS A 492 15.47 -9.32 -11.22
CA CYS A 492 16.82 -9.39 -11.76
C CYS A 492 17.86 -9.58 -10.63
N LEU A 493 19.03 -10.16 -10.96
CA LEU A 493 20.08 -10.44 -9.98
C LEU A 493 20.57 -9.20 -9.20
N ARG A 494 20.54 -8.02 -9.83
CA ARG A 494 20.96 -6.76 -9.20
C ARG A 494 20.02 -6.38 -8.05
N CYS A 495 18.71 -6.47 -8.28
CA CYS A 495 17.71 -6.21 -7.23
C CYS A 495 17.68 -7.32 -6.19
N MET A 496 17.89 -8.57 -6.60
CA MET A 496 17.93 -9.71 -5.68
C MET A 496 19.08 -9.63 -4.67
N SER A 497 20.18 -8.99 -5.04
CA SER A 497 21.36 -8.82 -4.18
C SER A 497 21.21 -7.69 -3.16
N LEU A 498 20.12 -6.91 -3.22
CA LEU A 498 19.88 -5.84 -2.27
C LEU A 498 19.45 -6.44 -0.92
N THR A 499 20.04 -5.93 0.16
CA THR A 499 19.72 -6.32 1.54
C THR A 499 19.05 -5.17 2.27
N PRO A 500 18.12 -5.46 3.20
CA PRO A 500 17.40 -4.42 3.93
C PRO A 500 18.28 -3.76 5.01
N ASP A 501 19.27 -4.50 5.51
CA ASP A 501 19.95 -4.18 6.77
C ASP A 501 21.07 -3.15 6.65
N THR A 502 21.85 -3.13 5.56
CA THR A 502 22.98 -2.20 5.40
C THR A 502 23.41 -2.14 3.93
N LEU A 503 23.01 -1.08 3.23
CA LEU A 503 23.48 -0.78 1.88
C LEU A 503 24.52 0.35 1.93
N THR A 504 25.71 0.11 1.40
CA THR A 504 26.70 1.17 1.19
C THR A 504 26.61 1.70 -0.24
N CYS A 505 26.53 3.01 -0.42
CA CYS A 505 26.61 3.64 -1.73
C CYS A 505 27.81 4.60 -1.79
N GLN A 506 28.43 4.79 -2.96
CA GLN A 506 29.59 5.69 -3.06
C GLN A 506 29.20 7.18 -2.95
N GLY A 507 27.93 7.51 -3.24
CA GLY A 507 27.40 8.87 -3.13
C GLY A 507 27.13 9.34 -1.69
N HIS A 508 27.16 8.45 -0.70
CA HIS A 508 26.90 8.78 0.70
C HIS A 508 27.72 7.91 1.65
N LYS A 509 28.39 8.54 2.62
CA LYS A 509 29.36 7.84 3.49
C LYS A 509 28.71 6.91 4.51
N HIS A 510 27.51 7.22 4.97
CA HIS A 510 26.81 6.41 5.95
C HIS A 510 26.06 5.26 5.27
N PRO A 511 25.87 4.14 5.97
CA PRO A 511 24.96 3.10 5.51
C PRO A 511 23.55 3.61 5.29
N LEU A 512 22.89 3.05 4.29
CA LEU A 512 21.48 3.25 4.02
C LEU A 512 20.70 2.01 4.46
N LEU A 513 19.54 2.27 5.05
CA LEU A 513 18.60 1.28 5.56
C LEU A 513 17.31 1.42 4.76
N LEU A 514 16.63 0.32 4.49
CA LEU A 514 15.36 0.42 3.77
C LEU A 514 14.22 0.88 4.70
N TYR A 515 13.54 1.94 4.31
CA TYR A 515 12.34 2.47 4.97
C TYR A 515 11.12 2.26 4.06
N VAL A 516 10.13 1.54 4.55
CA VAL A 516 8.90 1.16 3.82
C VAL A 516 7.88 2.30 3.74
N GLU A 517 8.01 3.27 4.64
CA GLU A 517 7.08 4.40 4.79
C GLU A 517 7.87 5.69 4.76
N TYR A 518 8.66 5.85 3.70
CA TYR A 518 9.40 7.06 3.48
C TYR A 518 8.61 7.94 2.53
N GLU A 519 8.19 9.12 2.98
CA GLU A 519 7.60 10.13 2.10
C GLU A 519 8.65 11.19 1.79
N GLY A 520 9.15 11.19 0.56
CA GLY A 520 10.10 12.21 0.13
C GLY A 520 10.72 11.95 -1.23
N LYS A 521 11.72 12.77 -1.57
CA LYS A 521 12.38 12.71 -2.88
C LYS A 521 13.66 11.89 -2.85
N CYS A 522 13.92 11.22 -3.97
CA CYS A 522 15.18 10.54 -4.22
C CYS A 522 16.30 11.56 -4.42
N CYS A 523 17.40 11.46 -3.68
CA CYS A 523 18.60 12.27 -3.91
C CYS A 523 19.29 11.96 -5.24
N GLY A 524 19.03 10.76 -5.81
CA GLY A 524 19.61 10.33 -7.08
C GLY A 524 18.90 10.89 -8.30
N CYS A 525 17.57 10.86 -8.33
CA CYS A 525 16.78 11.25 -9.51
C CYS A 525 15.80 12.39 -9.29
N GLY A 526 15.50 12.74 -8.04
CA GLY A 526 14.51 13.76 -7.70
C GLY A 526 13.05 13.29 -7.73
N ASP A 527 12.81 12.02 -8.10
CA ASP A 527 11.46 11.44 -8.12
C ASP A 527 10.92 11.30 -6.69
N ASP A 528 9.60 11.46 -6.55
CA ASP A 528 8.88 11.19 -5.31
C ASP A 528 8.86 9.67 -5.05
N MET A 529 8.99 9.29 -3.79
CA MET A 529 9.07 7.91 -3.34
C MET A 529 8.22 7.73 -2.09
N ASP A 530 7.59 6.55 -2.00
CA ASP A 530 6.86 6.08 -0.82
C ASP A 530 7.66 5.00 -0.04
N GLU A 531 8.73 4.48 -0.66
CA GLU A 531 9.68 3.52 -0.09
C GLU A 531 11.11 3.82 -0.61
N GLY A 532 12.12 3.74 0.26
CA GLY A 532 13.49 4.05 -0.16
C GLY A 532 14.58 3.69 0.84
N TYR A 533 15.81 3.61 0.34
CA TYR A 533 17.02 3.40 1.13
C TYR A 533 17.47 4.74 1.72
N CYS A 534 17.32 4.91 3.03
CA CYS A 534 17.52 6.17 3.74
C CYS A 534 18.65 6.08 4.76
N CYS A 535 19.31 7.22 5.00
CA CYS A 535 20.27 7.34 6.10
C CYS A 535 19.57 7.86 7.36
N LYS A 536 19.66 7.16 8.49
CA LYS A 536 19.10 7.61 9.79
C LYS A 536 19.65 8.97 10.24
N GLY A 537 20.90 9.28 9.93
CA GLY A 537 21.59 10.51 10.39
C GLY A 537 21.65 11.65 9.39
N CYS A 538 21.16 11.46 8.16
CA CYS A 538 21.28 12.44 7.09
C CYS A 538 19.97 12.53 6.32
N ASN A 539 19.64 13.72 5.81
CA ASN A 539 18.52 13.87 4.86
C ASN A 539 18.94 13.34 3.47
N PHE A 540 19.14 12.03 3.37
CA PHE A 540 19.61 11.34 2.17
C PHE A 540 18.83 10.05 1.99
N ALA A 541 18.14 9.93 0.85
CA ALA A 541 17.30 8.79 0.50
C ALA A 541 17.44 8.45 -1.00
N LEU A 542 17.36 7.17 -1.33
CA LEU A 542 17.46 6.68 -2.71
C LEU A 542 16.35 5.67 -3.02
N CYS A 543 15.76 5.78 -4.21
CA CYS A 543 14.84 4.76 -4.71
C CYS A 543 15.60 3.50 -5.10
N VAL A 544 14.88 2.37 -5.13
CA VAL A 544 15.40 1.07 -5.58
C VAL A 544 16.03 1.17 -6.97
N THR A 545 15.44 1.97 -7.88
CA THR A 545 15.97 2.16 -9.24
C THR A 545 17.33 2.87 -9.25
N CYS A 546 17.53 3.90 -8.41
CA CYS A 546 18.81 4.58 -8.26
C CYS A 546 19.86 3.72 -7.57
N VAL A 547 19.46 2.93 -6.56
CA VAL A 547 20.35 1.97 -5.90
C VAL A 547 20.82 0.88 -6.87
N ALA A 548 19.95 0.42 -7.77
CA ALA A 548 20.27 -0.61 -8.75
C ALA A 548 21.09 -0.10 -9.96
N LEU A 549 21.45 1.19 -9.99
CA LEU A 549 22.23 1.77 -11.08
C LEU A 549 23.67 1.22 -11.09
N PRO A 550 24.20 0.89 -12.27
CA PRO A 550 25.59 0.48 -12.37
C PRO A 550 26.53 1.66 -12.08
N THR A 551 27.54 1.44 -11.25
CA THR A 551 28.54 2.47 -10.93
C THR A 551 29.36 2.89 -12.14
N THR A 552 29.55 1.98 -13.09
CA THR A 552 30.26 2.25 -14.34
C THR A 552 29.52 1.64 -15.52
N THR A 553 29.57 2.31 -16.65
CA THR A 553 28.74 1.98 -17.80
C THR A 553 29.35 2.54 -19.08
N ARG A 554 29.09 1.97 -20.26
CA ARG A 554 29.59 2.48 -21.56
C ARG A 554 28.46 3.02 -22.41
N HIS A 555 28.66 4.11 -23.15
CA HIS A 555 27.67 4.60 -24.10
C HIS A 555 28.09 4.25 -25.54
N LYS A 556 27.14 4.16 -26.47
CA LYS A 556 27.43 3.75 -27.87
C LYS A 556 28.26 4.77 -28.65
N CYS A 557 28.30 6.01 -28.18
CA CYS A 557 29.04 7.10 -28.81
C CYS A 557 30.48 7.25 -28.29
N ASP A 558 30.90 6.43 -27.32
CA ASP A 558 32.20 6.58 -26.66
C ASP A 558 32.84 5.21 -26.37
N GLU A 559 34.13 5.05 -26.69
CA GLU A 559 34.89 3.85 -26.33
C GLU A 559 35.22 3.80 -24.83
N HIS A 560 35.13 4.96 -24.16
CA HIS A 560 35.44 5.10 -22.74
C HIS A 560 34.24 4.83 -21.83
N VAL A 561 34.56 4.53 -20.57
CA VAL A 561 33.57 4.18 -19.54
C VAL A 561 33.08 5.45 -18.85
N PHE A 562 31.77 5.63 -18.82
CA PHE A 562 31.10 6.59 -17.96
C PHE A 562 31.03 6.07 -16.52
N VAL A 563 31.35 6.94 -15.57
CA VAL A 563 31.29 6.69 -14.14
C VAL A 563 30.11 7.45 -13.55
N LEU A 564 29.30 6.77 -12.73
CA LEU A 564 28.19 7.37 -12.01
C LEU A 564 28.74 8.39 -11.01
N THR A 565 28.33 9.64 -11.18
CA THR A 565 28.80 10.80 -10.43
C THR A 565 27.65 11.38 -9.63
N TYR A 566 27.93 11.70 -8.36
CA TYR A 566 26.91 11.95 -7.34
C TYR A 566 26.70 13.44 -7.04
N LYS A 567 27.71 14.28 -7.29
CA LYS A 567 27.69 15.73 -7.12
C LYS A 567 28.63 16.36 -8.13
N ASP A 568 28.30 17.60 -8.49
CA ASP A 568 29.21 18.47 -9.25
C ASP A 568 30.05 19.28 -8.24
N ASP A 569 31.36 19.08 -8.23
CA ASP A 569 32.27 19.81 -7.32
C ASP A 569 32.60 21.24 -7.84
N ASN A 570 32.08 21.63 -9.01
CA ASN A 570 32.32 22.94 -9.62
C ASN A 570 31.16 23.92 -9.38
N ASP A 571 31.34 24.81 -8.39
CA ASP A 571 30.42 25.91 -8.05
C ASP A 571 30.35 27.04 -9.12
N TYR A 572 31.05 26.94 -10.25
CA TYR A 572 31.29 28.06 -11.18
C TYR A 572 30.48 28.05 -12.49
N SER A 573 29.62 27.07 -12.77
CA SER A 573 28.81 27.10 -13.99
C SER A 573 27.34 26.79 -13.75
N GLU A 574 26.54 27.85 -13.75
CA GLU A 574 25.13 27.78 -14.04
C GLU A 574 24.96 27.12 -15.43
N CYS A 575 24.49 25.86 -15.45
CA CYS A 575 24.11 25.02 -16.60
C CYS A 575 25.20 24.13 -17.22
N HIS A 576 25.44 22.96 -16.61
CA HIS A 576 25.98 21.80 -17.31
C HIS A 576 24.84 21.13 -18.10
N TYR A 577 24.96 21.08 -19.41
CA TYR A 577 24.02 20.39 -20.29
C TYR A 577 24.40 18.89 -20.35
N CYS A 578 23.47 18.05 -20.77
CA CYS A 578 23.76 16.68 -21.14
C CYS A 578 24.34 16.66 -22.55
N ASP A 579 25.54 16.12 -22.71
CA ASP A 579 26.23 16.09 -24.01
C ASP A 579 25.57 15.13 -25.03
N ILE A 580 24.58 14.34 -24.60
CA ILE A 580 23.84 13.43 -25.47
C ILE A 580 22.55 14.07 -26.02
N CYS A 581 21.73 14.69 -25.15
CA CYS A 581 20.45 15.28 -25.56
C CYS A 581 20.47 16.80 -25.68
N GLU A 582 21.57 17.46 -25.29
CA GLU A 582 21.73 18.91 -25.25
C GLU A 582 20.72 19.64 -24.34
N GLU A 583 20.06 18.91 -23.43
CA GLU A 583 19.14 19.47 -22.43
C GLU A 583 19.84 19.78 -21.10
N ARG A 584 19.25 20.65 -20.30
CA ARG A 584 19.83 21.06 -19.00
C ARG A 584 19.86 19.89 -18.03
N ARG A 585 20.99 19.69 -17.34
CA ARG A 585 21.11 18.78 -16.20
C ARG A 585 20.88 19.53 -14.89
N ASN A 586 20.23 18.86 -13.94
CA ASN A 586 20.18 19.32 -12.56
C ASN A 586 21.47 18.87 -11.84
N SER A 587 22.22 19.82 -11.27
CA SER A 587 23.48 19.55 -10.58
C SER A 587 23.31 18.75 -9.28
N ASN A 588 22.11 18.70 -8.73
CA ASN A 588 21.80 17.95 -7.51
C ASN A 588 21.49 16.47 -7.76
N TYR A 589 21.28 16.06 -9.02
CA TYR A 589 20.92 14.69 -9.37
C TYR A 589 22.10 13.94 -9.95
N TRP A 590 22.06 12.62 -9.81
CA TRP A 590 23.12 11.73 -10.27
C TRP A 590 23.17 11.71 -11.79
N PHE A 591 24.39 11.62 -12.31
CA PHE A 591 24.67 11.64 -13.74
C PHE A 591 25.88 10.79 -14.05
N TYR A 592 26.10 10.52 -15.33
CA TYR A 592 27.26 9.79 -15.78
C TYR A 592 28.29 10.74 -16.36
N HIS A 593 29.55 10.58 -15.97
CA HIS A 593 30.67 11.39 -16.45
C HIS A 593 31.81 10.50 -16.96
N CYS A 594 32.34 10.83 -18.13
CA CYS A 594 33.52 10.22 -18.70
C CYS A 594 34.70 11.20 -18.59
N ALA A 595 35.65 10.93 -17.70
CA ALA A 595 36.81 11.80 -17.48
C ALA A 595 37.76 11.86 -18.69
N THR A 596 37.76 10.85 -19.56
CA THR A 596 38.64 10.81 -20.73
C THR A 596 38.14 11.70 -21.86
N CYS A 597 36.82 11.68 -22.09
CA CYS A 597 36.19 12.50 -23.13
C CYS A 597 35.67 13.83 -22.62
N ASP A 598 35.72 14.06 -21.30
CA ASP A 598 35.11 15.20 -20.62
C ASP A 598 33.61 15.34 -20.93
N THR A 599 32.92 14.21 -21.06
CA THR A 599 31.49 14.15 -21.40
C THR A 599 30.64 13.82 -20.19
N SER A 600 29.56 14.58 -20.00
CA SER A 600 28.59 14.44 -18.92
C SER A 600 27.19 14.29 -19.49
N ALA A 601 26.47 13.27 -19.03
CA ALA A 601 25.14 12.99 -19.55
C ALA A 601 24.16 12.50 -18.48
N HIS A 602 22.87 12.75 -18.70
CA HIS A 602 21.82 12.25 -17.81
C HIS A 602 21.88 10.73 -17.71
N LYS A 603 21.46 10.19 -16.55
CA LYS A 603 21.38 8.74 -16.33
C LYS A 603 20.60 8.02 -17.43
N ASP A 604 19.47 8.59 -17.84
CA ASP A 604 18.55 7.96 -18.78
C ASP A 604 19.09 8.04 -20.22
N CYS A 605 19.81 9.12 -20.55
CA CYS A 605 20.51 9.25 -21.83
C CYS A 605 21.65 8.23 -21.98
N VAL A 606 22.40 7.96 -20.91
CA VAL A 606 23.52 7.00 -20.97
C VAL A 606 23.03 5.55 -20.89
N LEU A 607 21.97 5.28 -20.13
CA LEU A 607 21.47 3.93 -19.96
C LEU A 607 20.66 3.48 -21.19
N GLU A 608 19.85 4.35 -21.80
CA GLU A 608 18.85 4.00 -22.83
C GLU A 608 17.80 2.97 -22.35
N ASP A 609 16.58 3.00 -22.92
CA ASP A 609 15.40 2.20 -22.47
C ASP A 609 15.56 0.67 -22.46
N TYR A 610 16.65 0.11 -22.99
CA TYR A 610 16.81 -1.35 -23.19
C TYR A 610 18.21 -1.89 -22.93
N ARG A 611 18.97 -1.26 -22.03
CA ARG A 611 20.38 -1.59 -21.81
C ARG A 611 20.65 -3.03 -21.41
N TYR A 612 19.78 -3.62 -20.60
CA TYR A 612 19.98 -4.96 -20.05
C TYR A 612 19.47 -6.05 -21.00
N ILE A 613 19.16 -5.70 -22.26
CA ILE A 613 18.88 -6.64 -23.33
C ILE A 613 20.16 -6.88 -24.13
N LYS A 614 20.66 -8.11 -24.07
CA LYS A 614 21.78 -8.58 -24.90
C LYS A 614 21.42 -8.55 -26.38
N LEU A 615 22.12 -7.74 -27.17
CA LEU A 615 22.01 -7.74 -28.63
C LEU A 615 22.50 -9.08 -29.23
N GLY A 616 21.88 -9.51 -30.32
CA GLY A 616 22.14 -10.79 -30.98
C GLY A 616 21.50 -12.00 -30.30
N SER A 617 20.89 -11.83 -29.12
CA SER A 617 20.12 -12.91 -28.49
C SER A 617 18.83 -13.18 -29.24
N THR A 618 18.40 -14.45 -29.22
CA THR A 618 17.20 -14.90 -29.92
C THR A 618 15.94 -14.66 -29.09
N TYR A 619 14.96 -13.99 -29.69
CA TYR A 619 13.60 -13.85 -29.18
C TYR A 619 12.71 -14.98 -29.72
N LYS A 620 12.04 -15.70 -28.81
CA LYS A 620 11.24 -16.90 -29.12
C LYS A 620 9.72 -16.70 -28.99
N GLU A 621 9.28 -15.56 -28.46
CA GLU A 621 7.88 -15.31 -28.07
C GLU A 621 7.17 -14.38 -29.09
N GLY A 622 7.52 -14.47 -30.38
CA GLY A 622 6.94 -13.64 -31.44
C GLY A 622 6.08 -14.43 -32.43
N ASP A 623 5.12 -13.75 -33.05
CA ASP A 623 4.22 -14.32 -34.08
C ASP A 623 4.91 -14.58 -35.43
N HIS A 624 6.22 -14.33 -35.53
CA HIS A 624 6.99 -14.55 -36.73
C HIS A 624 7.52 -16.01 -36.78
N PRO A 625 7.34 -16.75 -37.89
CA PRO A 625 7.71 -18.17 -37.99
C PRO A 625 9.22 -18.44 -37.96
N HIS A 626 10.07 -17.41 -38.05
CA HIS A 626 11.51 -17.53 -37.99
C HIS A 626 12.09 -16.97 -36.68
N PRO A 627 13.27 -17.45 -36.24
CA PRO A 627 13.95 -16.88 -35.08
C PRO A 627 14.25 -15.40 -35.27
N LEU A 628 13.79 -14.57 -34.34
CA LEU A 628 14.09 -13.15 -34.30
C LEU A 628 15.29 -12.92 -33.37
N ILE A 629 16.12 -11.92 -33.67
CA ILE A 629 17.26 -11.51 -32.84
C ILE A 629 17.19 -10.03 -32.51
N PHE A 630 17.66 -9.66 -31.32
CA PHE A 630 17.75 -8.26 -30.92
C PHE A 630 18.85 -7.53 -31.67
N VAL A 631 18.51 -6.44 -32.33
CA VAL A 631 19.47 -5.61 -33.05
C VAL A 631 19.23 -4.13 -32.76
N LYS A 632 20.28 -3.33 -32.94
CA LYS A 632 20.19 -1.88 -32.99
C LYS A 632 20.84 -1.40 -34.29
N LYS A 633 20.06 -0.82 -35.21
CA LYS A 633 20.52 -0.43 -36.55
C LYS A 633 20.63 1.09 -36.65
N ILE A 634 21.80 1.61 -36.28
CA ILE A 634 22.04 3.06 -36.18
C ILE A 634 22.27 3.72 -37.56
N TYR A 635 22.75 2.98 -38.55
CA TYR A 635 23.31 3.57 -39.78
C TYR A 635 22.45 3.42 -41.06
N TYR A 636 21.43 2.57 -41.06
CA TYR A 636 20.66 2.25 -42.29
C TYR A 636 19.14 2.43 -42.15
N TYR A 637 18.64 2.80 -40.96
CA TYR A 637 17.24 3.13 -40.66
C TYR A 637 16.19 2.29 -41.41
N PRO A 638 16.25 0.95 -41.32
CA PRO A 638 15.19 0.11 -41.89
C PRO A 638 13.84 0.47 -41.26
N GLN A 639 12.79 0.50 -42.07
CA GLN A 639 11.45 0.80 -41.59
C GLN A 639 10.88 -0.39 -40.83
N CYS A 640 10.30 -0.13 -39.66
CA CYS A 640 9.53 -1.10 -38.92
C CYS A 640 8.32 -1.54 -39.75
N ILE A 641 8.09 -2.85 -39.85
CA ILE A 641 6.96 -3.39 -40.61
C ILE A 641 5.61 -2.98 -40.03
N GLU A 642 5.51 -2.84 -38.70
CA GLU A 642 4.24 -2.51 -38.02
C GLU A 642 3.89 -1.01 -38.09
N CYS A 643 4.79 -0.13 -37.63
CA CYS A 643 4.49 1.32 -37.56
C CYS A 643 5.02 2.14 -38.74
N GLY A 644 5.86 1.57 -39.62
CA GLY A 644 6.47 2.27 -40.77
C GLY A 644 7.61 3.24 -40.41
N GLU A 645 7.83 3.51 -39.13
CA GLU A 645 8.90 4.41 -38.67
C GLU A 645 10.28 3.73 -38.71
N PRO A 646 11.37 4.49 -38.90
CA PRO A 646 12.71 3.91 -38.93
C PRO A 646 13.15 3.35 -37.58
N CYS A 647 13.75 2.16 -37.58
CA CYS A 647 14.28 1.46 -36.41
C CYS A 647 15.57 2.10 -35.86
N LYS A 648 15.42 3.26 -35.19
CA LYS A 648 16.52 3.98 -34.50
C LYS A 648 16.87 3.38 -33.13
N GLU A 649 15.89 2.73 -32.50
CA GLU A 649 15.98 2.12 -31.17
C GLU A 649 16.21 0.60 -31.26
N LEU A 650 15.88 -0.14 -30.18
CA LEU A 650 15.92 -1.59 -30.16
C LEU A 650 14.86 -2.18 -31.12
N ALA A 651 15.28 -3.10 -31.99
CA ALA A 651 14.43 -3.78 -32.94
C ALA A 651 14.68 -5.30 -32.91
N LEU A 652 13.69 -6.06 -33.38
CA LEU A 652 13.80 -7.48 -33.66
C LEU A 652 13.99 -7.66 -35.16
N GLU A 653 15.08 -8.32 -35.55
CA GLU A 653 15.38 -8.67 -36.95
C GLU A 653 15.33 -10.19 -37.11
N CYS A 654 14.79 -10.66 -38.23
CA CYS A 654 14.79 -12.08 -38.55
C CYS A 654 16.21 -12.58 -38.86
N ALA A 655 16.62 -13.65 -38.18
CA ALA A 655 17.93 -14.27 -38.39
C ALA A 655 18.01 -15.11 -39.69
N THR A 656 16.87 -15.39 -40.33
CA THR A 656 16.82 -16.22 -41.55
C THR A 656 17.21 -15.42 -42.78
N LEU A 657 18.24 -15.89 -43.49
CA LEU A 657 18.67 -15.35 -44.79
C LEU A 657 17.49 -15.27 -45.78
N GLY A 658 17.23 -14.06 -46.30
CA GLY A 658 16.17 -13.79 -47.26
C GLY A 658 14.85 -13.29 -46.66
N CYS A 659 14.72 -13.25 -45.33
CA CYS A 659 13.57 -12.66 -44.66
C CYS A 659 13.92 -11.25 -44.17
N ASN A 660 13.33 -10.22 -44.76
CA ASN A 660 13.57 -8.81 -44.39
C ASN A 660 12.67 -8.36 -43.23
N TYR A 661 12.25 -9.29 -42.37
CA TYR A 661 11.36 -8.96 -41.27
C TYR A 661 12.13 -8.20 -40.19
N ILE A 662 11.69 -6.97 -39.93
CA ILE A 662 12.21 -6.14 -38.85
C ILE A 662 11.08 -5.31 -38.23
N VAL A 663 11.07 -5.24 -36.91
CA VAL A 663 10.01 -4.57 -36.15
C VAL A 663 10.60 -3.91 -34.90
N HIS A 664 10.09 -2.73 -34.50
CA HIS A 664 10.47 -2.15 -33.22
C HIS A 664 10.07 -3.06 -32.07
N TRP A 665 10.90 -3.14 -31.04
CA TRP A 665 10.53 -3.88 -29.83
C TRP A 665 9.23 -3.33 -29.23
N LYS A 666 9.08 -2.01 -29.12
CA LYS A 666 7.86 -1.32 -28.63
C LYS A 666 6.59 -1.69 -29.40
N CYS A 667 6.69 -2.10 -30.66
CA CYS A 667 5.54 -2.50 -31.48
C CYS A 667 5.14 -3.97 -31.28
N THR A 668 6.04 -4.79 -30.73
CA THR A 668 5.80 -6.22 -30.44
C THR A 668 5.77 -6.54 -28.95
N GLU A 669 6.00 -5.55 -28.10
CA GLU A 669 6.06 -5.72 -26.65
C GLU A 669 4.70 -6.24 -26.16
N PRO A 670 4.64 -7.45 -25.55
CA PRO A 670 3.45 -7.94 -24.89
C PRO A 670 2.91 -6.91 -23.89
N ILE A 671 1.60 -6.70 -23.89
CA ILE A 671 0.92 -5.79 -22.94
C ILE A 671 1.18 -6.23 -21.47
N ASP A 672 1.51 -7.51 -21.27
CA ASP A 672 1.73 -8.14 -19.97
C ASP A 672 3.21 -8.13 -19.50
N LEU A 673 4.14 -7.49 -20.22
CA LEU A 673 5.57 -7.40 -19.86
C LEU A 673 5.95 -6.14 -19.09
#